data_AF-A0A6N3T8Z8-F1
#
_entry.id   AF-A0A6N3T8Z8-F1
#
_cell.length_a   1.000
_cell.length_b   1.000
_cell.length_c   1.000
_cell.angle_alpha   90.00
_cell.angle_beta   90.00
_cell.angle_gamma   90.00
#
_symmetry.space_group_name_H-M   'P 1'
#
loop_
_entity.id
_entity.type
_entity.pdbx_description
1 polymer ?
#
loop_
_entity_poly.entity_id
_entity_poly.type
_entity_poly.pdbx_seq_one_letter_code
_entity_poly.pdbx_strand_id
1 'polypeptide(L)'
;MSLSENRKKFDWSAFDLEWYKKRYQPVLSFFNVKSDEEIRRFYETRGPALKHSPNLFFDEAWYISRYPVVVDHVAAGDYVSGFDHYCKVGFWSCNPHWLFDEDYYRRNFLDFPIETLAENGFRNGYDHYLNQGGRLHCASSPFFDPAVFLADAPDFVVNVDDGPYISLLKALPNADLQMRRFSPYFDPEWYLETYPEVKREAFLWNGPLHHYLANAKPTYYNPNAYFSEQFYAKAYEDVADAVKHGAFRNCYEHFVKNGQYELRQPAEDVKLRVYAENPKVKSEIAAHTFPSVFVHYIAHGGIVEETGYTAHEREYISKSVYQDMCRVRLPLLLRSGLDFSYEKPEISVIIIVHNNFAMTMSALASLRANYAGSLQVILVDSGSSDETRHIERFVKGLDVIRALGNVGFLMGCNEALGHVKADFTLYLNNDLELMPNALENAVARFAKEPNAGAVGAKLVRTNGLLQEAGSIIWGDGGVCGYLRDHMPDSPEANYVRSVDFCSGAFLLVRTDLLRQLSGFDPDYAPAYFEETDLCVRIRQKGADVVYDPAVVVVHYEYGTSGTLESNQMMVVNQQKFIEKNRAYIETRPARNPHQDLWARSAVPATKNVLFIEDFLPFRHLGSGFTRSNDVITAMVKSLGCHVTVYPVFRPMGMVDDTYTGFPDRAEIVANKGLEDLAGFLNSRPGYYDVIWVARTHNAERLAPVLAECAGALSGCSVVLDTEAVASGRELQKWALKGEQPQHSLEEMLQKEFRSAGIAQKLVAVNQKDATTLRRLGHQDVSVLGHLQSAHRFTPGFTERQDILFVGAVHDRDSPNLDSLIWFANEVLPLFDPHLPPDVKFRICGYTNPDIDLKKILAHPRVDVVGRVEDVTPYYNAHRVFVAPTRFAGGIPYKLHEAAAHGIPIVASDILCEQVGWQSGEDLLGAATGNAAAFAHAVVSLYQDRTLWQKIRRNELRRVAVENEPAAYVRTIQTILDVPARNPEYLC
;
A
#
# COMPACT_ATOMS: atom_id res chain seq x y z
N MET A 1 -23.34 22.08 5.92
CA MET A 1 -24.20 22.93 6.76
C MET A 1 -23.69 24.36 6.67
N SER A 2 -24.48 25.29 6.10
CA SER A 2 -24.13 26.71 6.06
C SER A 2 -24.32 27.34 7.44
N LEU A 3 -23.24 27.89 8.00
CA LEU A 3 -23.29 28.74 9.20
C LEU A 3 -22.77 30.13 8.81
N SER A 4 -23.60 30.85 8.06
CA SER A 4 -23.47 32.30 7.87
C SER A 4 -24.43 33.00 8.82
N GLU A 5 -23.95 33.42 9.99
CA GLU A 5 -24.54 34.52 10.76
C GLU A 5 -23.50 35.05 11.77
N ASN A 6 -22.98 36.25 11.51
CA ASN A 6 -22.24 37.15 12.42
C ASN A 6 -21.21 36.55 13.39
N ARG A 7 -20.29 35.71 12.91
CA ARG A 7 -19.18 35.22 13.76
C ARG A 7 -17.99 36.19 13.75
N LYS A 8 -17.46 36.50 14.94
CA LYS A 8 -16.25 37.32 15.12
C LYS A 8 -15.07 36.64 14.38
N LYS A 9 -14.56 37.31 13.34
CA LYS A 9 -13.33 36.93 12.65
C LYS A 9 -12.14 37.49 13.43
N PHE A 10 -11.19 36.63 13.78
CA PHE A 10 -9.93 37.02 14.38
C PHE A 10 -8.94 37.36 13.26
N ASP A 11 -8.37 38.55 13.31
CA ASP A 11 -7.38 39.02 12.36
C ASP A 11 -6.02 39.14 13.05
N TRP A 12 -5.12 38.20 12.76
CA TRP A 12 -3.77 38.18 13.31
C TRP A 12 -2.85 39.26 12.71
N SER A 13 -3.23 39.90 11.60
CA SER A 13 -2.40 40.89 10.90
C SER A 13 -2.61 42.34 11.39
N ALA A 14 -3.59 42.55 12.26
CA ALA A 14 -3.94 43.88 12.75
C ALA A 14 -3.26 44.18 14.10
N PHE A 15 -2.92 45.45 14.33
CA PHE A 15 -2.52 45.92 15.66
C PHE A 15 -3.73 46.00 16.59
N ASP A 16 -3.68 45.33 17.74
CA ASP A 16 -4.76 45.32 18.74
C ASP A 16 -4.44 46.31 19.87
N LEU A 17 -5.00 47.51 19.75
CA LEU A 17 -4.77 48.60 20.69
C LEU A 17 -5.20 48.27 22.12
N GLU A 18 -6.36 47.63 22.30
CA GLU A 18 -6.90 47.35 23.63
C GLU A 18 -6.10 46.25 24.34
N TRP A 19 -5.70 45.22 23.59
CA TRP A 19 -4.79 44.21 24.10
C TRP A 19 -3.42 44.81 24.44
N TYR A 20 -2.86 45.64 23.55
CA TYR A 20 -1.54 46.25 23.74
C TYR A 20 -1.50 47.17 24.97
N LYS A 21 -2.53 48.00 25.15
CA LYS A 21 -2.74 48.83 26.35
C LYS A 21 -2.65 47.99 27.62
N LYS A 22 -3.37 46.87 27.66
CA LYS A 22 -3.42 45.99 28.83
C LYS A 22 -2.09 45.27 29.07
N ARG A 23 -1.47 44.75 28.00
CA ARG A 23 -0.24 43.95 28.08
C ARG A 23 0.99 44.75 28.50
N TYR A 24 1.10 45.98 28.01
CA TYR A 24 2.29 46.83 28.18
C TYR A 24 2.02 48.07 29.05
N GLN A 25 0.93 48.07 29.85
CA GLN A 25 0.54 49.17 30.73
C GLN A 25 1.70 49.72 31.60
N PRO A 26 2.58 48.87 32.20
CA PRO A 26 3.70 49.37 32.99
C PRO A 26 4.72 50.17 32.16
N VAL A 27 5.00 49.71 30.93
CA VAL A 27 5.94 50.35 30.00
C VAL A 27 5.36 51.66 29.47
N LEU A 28 4.08 51.65 29.07
CA LEU A 28 3.38 52.84 28.61
C LEU A 28 3.30 53.92 29.70
N SER A 29 3.05 53.51 30.95
CA SER A 29 3.06 54.40 32.11
C SER A 29 4.43 55.00 32.36
N PHE A 30 5.50 54.20 32.23
CA PHE A 30 6.88 54.67 32.37
C PHE A 30 7.25 55.75 31.34
N PHE A 31 6.79 55.59 30.09
CA PHE A 31 7.00 56.59 29.02
C PHE A 31 5.93 57.70 28.98
N ASN A 32 4.99 57.72 29.94
CA ASN A 32 3.91 58.70 30.04
C ASN A 32 3.04 58.80 28.75
N VAL A 33 2.82 57.67 28.08
CA VAL A 33 2.00 57.53 26.86
C VAL A 33 0.55 57.29 27.29
N LYS A 34 -0.39 58.17 26.93
CA LYS A 34 -1.75 58.15 27.52
C LYS A 34 -2.89 58.01 26.52
N SER A 35 -2.79 58.64 25.35
CA SER A 35 -3.84 58.58 24.33
C SER A 35 -3.64 57.43 23.35
N ASP A 36 -4.73 56.98 22.75
CA ASP A 36 -4.76 55.89 21.76
C ASP A 36 -3.82 56.12 20.58
N GLU A 37 -3.71 57.36 20.13
CA GLU A 37 -2.84 57.77 19.03
C GLU A 37 -1.36 57.78 19.45
N GLU A 38 -1.05 58.23 20.67
CA GLU A 38 0.30 58.14 21.22
C GLU A 38 0.74 56.69 21.41
N ILE A 39 -0.16 55.77 21.75
CA ILE A 39 0.16 54.34 21.92
C ILE A 39 0.48 53.68 20.58
N ARG A 40 -0.30 53.96 19.52
CA ARG A 40 0.00 53.47 18.17
C ARG A 40 1.36 53.97 17.69
N ARG A 41 1.60 55.28 17.84
CA ARG A 41 2.89 55.89 17.51
C ARG A 41 4.02 55.32 18.36
N PHE A 42 3.78 55.01 19.63
CA PHE A 42 4.78 54.38 20.49
C PHE A 42 5.13 52.98 19.99
N TYR A 43 4.14 52.15 19.61
CA TYR A 43 4.42 50.87 18.99
C TYR A 43 5.23 51.04 17.70
N GLU A 44 4.79 51.87 16.76
CA GLU A 44 5.49 52.06 15.49
C GLU A 44 6.95 52.54 15.64
N THR A 45 7.22 53.38 16.65
CA THR A 45 8.55 53.99 16.83
C THR A 45 9.46 53.23 17.79
N ARG A 46 8.92 52.48 18.75
CA ARG A 46 9.71 51.83 19.82
C ARG A 46 9.33 50.36 20.07
N GLY A 47 8.13 49.95 19.71
CA GLY A 47 7.62 48.59 19.92
C GLY A 47 8.54 47.50 19.35
N PRO A 48 8.89 47.53 18.04
CA PRO A 48 9.80 46.58 17.43
C PRO A 48 11.16 46.47 18.13
N ALA A 49 11.78 47.61 18.47
CA ALA A 49 13.06 47.64 19.17
C ALA A 49 12.97 47.02 20.58
N LEU A 50 11.81 47.13 21.23
CA LEU A 50 11.50 46.49 22.51
C LEU A 50 10.97 45.05 22.37
N LYS A 51 10.88 44.52 21.14
CA LYS A 51 10.27 43.21 20.82
C LYS A 51 8.85 43.06 21.36
N HIS A 52 8.09 44.15 21.33
CA HIS A 52 6.68 44.11 21.71
C HIS A 52 5.85 43.43 20.62
N SER A 53 5.01 42.49 21.01
CA SER A 53 3.97 41.94 20.14
C SER A 53 2.91 43.00 19.83
N PRO A 54 2.38 43.07 18.60
CA PRO A 54 1.33 44.01 18.22
C PRO A 54 -0.08 43.57 18.64
N ASN A 55 -0.27 42.27 18.85
CA ASN A 55 -1.54 41.67 19.20
C ASN A 55 -1.32 40.34 19.93
N LEU A 56 -2.41 39.69 20.32
CA LEU A 56 -2.41 38.41 21.03
C LEU A 56 -1.85 37.23 20.20
N PHE A 57 -1.95 37.28 18.87
CA PHE A 57 -1.76 36.14 17.98
C PHE A 57 -0.33 36.00 17.46
N PHE A 58 0.55 36.96 17.74
CA PHE A 58 1.93 36.98 17.27
C PHE A 58 2.89 37.19 18.42
N ASP A 59 3.94 36.37 18.52
CA ASP A 59 5.01 36.51 19.52
C ASP A 59 6.27 37.08 18.87
N GLU A 60 6.46 38.41 18.99
CA GLU A 60 7.58 39.12 18.36
C GLU A 60 8.94 38.65 18.91
N ALA A 61 9.04 38.44 20.21
CA ALA A 61 10.28 38.06 20.86
C ALA A 61 10.71 36.64 20.46
N TRP A 62 9.74 35.71 20.43
CA TRP A 62 9.98 34.33 20.00
C TRP A 62 10.22 34.22 18.48
N TYR A 63 9.45 34.94 17.67
CA TYR A 63 9.60 34.89 16.21
C TYR A 63 11.01 35.27 15.77
N ILE A 64 11.52 36.38 16.32
CA ILE A 64 12.86 36.87 16.03
C ILE A 64 13.94 35.90 16.55
N SER A 65 13.73 35.24 17.69
CA SER A 65 14.70 34.25 18.20
C SER A 65 14.67 32.94 17.41
N ARG A 66 13.50 32.54 16.91
CA ARG A 66 13.30 31.30 16.14
C ARG A 66 13.85 31.41 14.72
N TYR A 67 13.78 32.60 14.12
CA TYR A 67 14.22 32.86 12.75
C TYR A 67 15.33 33.93 12.71
N PRO A 68 16.60 33.57 13.02
CA PRO A 68 17.70 34.53 13.09
C PRO A 68 17.92 35.35 11.82
N VAL A 69 17.65 34.76 10.64
CA VAL A 69 17.73 35.47 9.34
C VAL A 69 16.80 36.69 9.29
N VAL A 70 15.67 36.65 10.01
CA VAL A 70 14.75 37.80 10.12
C VAL A 70 15.39 38.95 10.89
N VAL A 71 16.22 38.65 11.91
CA VAL A 71 16.97 39.68 12.66
C VAL A 71 17.84 40.49 11.70
N ASP A 72 18.55 39.80 10.81
CA ASP A 72 19.46 40.42 9.85
C ASP A 72 18.68 41.31 8.86
N HIS A 73 17.53 40.86 8.37
CA HIS A 73 16.67 41.67 7.48
C HIS A 73 16.04 42.87 8.18
N VAL A 74 15.63 42.74 9.44
CA VAL A 74 15.13 43.87 10.24
C VAL A 74 16.25 44.87 10.51
N ALA A 75 17.47 44.40 10.81
CA ALA A 75 18.64 45.25 11.00
C ALA A 75 19.09 45.96 9.71
N ALA A 76 18.92 45.30 8.55
CA ALA A 76 19.18 45.88 7.24
C ALA A 76 18.12 46.90 6.80
N GLY A 77 16.96 46.94 7.48
CA GLY A 77 15.85 47.85 7.17
C GLY A 77 14.90 47.33 6.09
N ASP A 78 14.99 46.06 5.70
CA ASP A 78 14.08 45.43 4.74
C ASP A 78 12.66 45.29 5.31
N TYR A 79 12.56 45.13 6.63
CA TYR A 79 11.31 45.05 7.38
C TYR A 79 11.40 45.85 8.68
N VAL A 80 10.26 46.41 9.12
CA VAL A 80 10.19 47.25 10.33
C VAL A 80 10.30 46.41 11.61
N SER A 81 9.82 45.16 11.57
CA SER A 81 9.76 44.24 12.70
C SER A 81 9.63 42.79 12.21
N GLY A 82 9.73 41.83 13.13
CA GLY A 82 9.41 40.43 12.84
C GLY A 82 7.94 40.26 12.42
N PHE A 83 7.03 41.02 13.03
CA PHE A 83 5.64 41.07 12.61
C PHE A 83 5.44 41.60 11.18
N ASP A 84 6.14 42.66 10.81
CA ASP A 84 6.08 43.21 9.44
C ASP A 84 6.60 42.19 8.41
N HIS A 85 7.70 41.51 8.73
CA HIS A 85 8.20 40.38 7.93
C HIS A 85 7.15 39.27 7.80
N TYR A 86 6.53 38.84 8.91
CA TYR A 86 5.52 37.79 8.90
C TYR A 86 4.32 38.16 8.02
N CYS A 87 3.77 39.36 8.19
CA CYS A 87 2.62 39.85 7.41
C CYS A 87 2.90 39.93 5.90
N LYS A 88 4.13 40.28 5.50
CA LYS A 88 4.49 40.45 4.09
C LYS A 88 4.88 39.14 3.39
N VAL A 89 5.69 38.30 4.04
CA VAL A 89 6.26 37.10 3.43
C VAL A 89 6.29 35.89 4.37
N GLY A 90 6.48 36.10 5.66
CA GLY A 90 6.74 35.01 6.60
C GLY A 90 5.54 34.10 6.87
N PHE A 91 4.30 34.54 6.64
CA PHE A 91 3.10 33.72 6.86
C PHE A 91 3.02 32.46 5.97
N TRP A 92 3.87 32.36 4.94
CA TRP A 92 3.99 31.18 4.08
C TRP A 92 4.85 30.05 4.64
N SER A 93 5.86 30.38 5.45
CA SER A 93 6.94 29.44 5.79
C SER A 93 7.41 29.52 7.24
N CYS A 94 6.85 30.45 8.01
CA CYS A 94 7.20 30.65 9.41
C CYS A 94 5.95 30.49 10.29
N ASN A 95 6.17 30.10 11.54
CA ASN A 95 5.13 30.05 12.54
C ASN A 95 5.07 31.41 13.27
N PRO A 96 3.89 31.99 13.52
CA PRO A 96 3.75 33.30 14.20
C PRO A 96 3.83 33.24 15.73
N HIS A 97 3.62 32.06 16.30
CA HIS A 97 3.52 31.85 17.73
C HIS A 97 4.04 30.46 18.10
N TRP A 98 4.69 30.33 19.25
CA TRP A 98 5.35 29.09 19.70
C TRP A 98 4.41 27.91 19.98
N LEU A 99 3.11 28.16 20.12
CA LEU A 99 2.07 27.14 20.31
C LEU A 99 1.43 26.66 19.00
N PHE A 100 1.78 27.22 17.86
CA PHE A 100 1.21 26.86 16.56
C PHE A 100 2.30 26.38 15.60
N ASP A 101 1.99 25.32 14.84
CA ASP A 101 2.84 24.77 13.81
C ASP A 101 2.01 24.58 12.52
N GLU A 102 2.32 25.40 11.51
CA GLU A 102 1.62 25.46 10.22
C GLU A 102 1.71 24.12 9.48
N ASP A 103 2.89 23.50 9.44
CA ASP A 103 3.11 22.23 8.76
C ASP A 103 2.31 21.10 9.43
N TYR A 104 2.36 21.05 10.76
CA TYR A 104 1.62 20.06 11.53
C TYR A 104 0.11 20.22 11.35
N TYR A 105 -0.41 21.43 11.54
CA TYR A 105 -1.86 21.66 11.47
C TYR A 105 -2.40 21.35 10.07
N ARG A 106 -1.67 21.76 9.03
CA ARG A 106 -2.09 21.49 7.66
C ARG A 106 -2.13 19.99 7.35
N ARG A 107 -1.05 19.26 7.64
CA ARG A 107 -0.97 17.81 7.33
C ARG A 107 -2.04 16.98 8.03
N ASN A 108 -2.45 17.38 9.24
CA ASN A 108 -3.38 16.58 10.05
C ASN A 108 -4.85 16.99 9.88
N PHE A 109 -5.14 18.24 9.49
CA PHE A 109 -6.51 18.77 9.52
C PHE A 109 -6.95 19.52 8.25
N LEU A 110 -6.04 19.76 7.30
CA LEU A 110 -6.35 20.45 6.05
C LEU A 110 -5.91 19.62 4.84
N ASP A 111 -6.86 18.87 4.29
CA ASP A 111 -6.67 18.00 3.12
C ASP A 111 -7.03 18.71 1.80
N PHE A 112 -6.65 19.98 1.66
CA PHE A 112 -6.85 20.72 0.41
C PHE A 112 -5.73 21.75 0.14
N PRO A 113 -5.46 22.07 -1.15
CA PRO A 113 -4.39 22.98 -1.55
C PRO A 113 -4.53 24.39 -0.96
N ILE A 114 -3.41 25.13 -0.91
CA ILE A 114 -3.33 26.51 -0.43
C ILE A 114 -4.34 27.42 -1.15
N GLU A 115 -4.54 27.17 -2.43
CA GLU A 115 -5.45 27.91 -3.30
C GLU A 115 -6.90 27.79 -2.80
N THR A 116 -7.27 26.63 -2.27
CA THR A 116 -8.59 26.39 -1.67
C THR A 116 -8.76 27.14 -0.34
N LEU A 117 -7.69 27.31 0.46
CA LEU A 117 -7.74 28.15 1.67
C LEU A 117 -8.04 29.61 1.32
N ALA A 118 -7.38 30.13 0.28
CA ALA A 118 -7.59 31.50 -0.20
C ALA A 118 -9.00 31.72 -0.76
N GLU A 119 -9.54 30.77 -1.52
CA GLU A 119 -10.93 30.78 -2.02
C GLU A 119 -11.95 30.80 -0.88
N ASN A 120 -11.62 30.19 0.26
CA ASN A 120 -12.43 30.21 1.48
C ASN A 120 -12.15 31.42 2.40
N GLY A 121 -11.35 32.39 1.94
CA GLY A 121 -11.10 33.64 2.65
C GLY A 121 -10.10 33.55 3.81
N PHE A 122 -9.23 32.53 3.80
CA PHE A 122 -8.13 32.34 4.74
C PHE A 122 -6.77 32.57 4.07
N ARG A 123 -5.85 33.22 4.78
CA ARG A 123 -4.50 33.50 4.24
C ARG A 123 -3.53 32.34 4.35
N ASN A 124 -3.66 31.52 5.38
CA ASN A 124 -2.85 30.32 5.64
C ASN A 124 -3.56 29.40 6.65
N GLY A 125 -2.91 28.30 7.04
CA GLY A 125 -3.40 27.38 8.05
C GLY A 125 -3.64 28.05 9.40
N TYR A 126 -2.78 28.99 9.81
CA TYR A 126 -2.99 29.75 11.05
C TYR A 126 -4.26 30.61 11.04
N ASP A 127 -4.51 31.32 9.94
CA ASP A 127 -5.74 32.13 9.76
C ASP A 127 -6.98 31.24 9.82
N HIS A 128 -6.91 30.05 9.20
CA HIS A 128 -7.97 29.05 9.28
C HIS A 128 -8.12 28.50 10.70
N TYR A 129 -7.03 28.20 11.41
CA TYR A 129 -7.05 27.67 12.76
C TYR A 129 -7.73 28.62 13.75
N LEU A 130 -7.33 29.89 13.75
CA LEU A 130 -7.89 30.90 14.66
C LEU A 130 -9.40 31.10 14.44
N ASN A 131 -9.88 30.92 13.22
CA ASN A 131 -11.26 31.21 12.86
C ASN A 131 -12.17 29.98 12.79
N GLN A 132 -11.62 28.78 12.60
CA GLN A 132 -12.37 27.52 12.52
C GLN A 132 -11.74 26.42 13.38
N GLY A 133 -10.49 26.03 13.10
CA GLY A 133 -9.86 24.83 13.67
C GLY A 133 -9.83 24.78 15.21
N GLY A 134 -9.45 25.90 15.84
CA GLY A 134 -9.40 25.97 17.30
C GLY A 134 -10.74 25.74 17.97
N ARG A 135 -11.86 26.15 17.34
CA ARG A 135 -13.22 25.91 17.85
C ARG A 135 -13.68 24.47 17.67
N LEU A 136 -13.10 23.75 16.71
CA LEU A 136 -13.32 22.32 16.49
C LEU A 136 -12.40 21.46 17.37
N HIS A 137 -11.71 22.05 18.35
CA HIS A 137 -10.78 21.36 19.23
C HIS A 137 -9.62 20.67 18.50
N CYS A 138 -9.27 21.14 17.30
CA CYS A 138 -8.08 20.65 16.60
C CYS A 138 -6.80 21.05 17.36
N ALA A 139 -5.80 20.17 17.36
CA ALA A 139 -4.46 20.48 17.87
C ALA A 139 -3.76 21.51 16.98
N SER A 140 -3.12 22.52 17.58
CA SER A 140 -2.42 23.59 16.83
C SER A 140 -0.98 23.23 16.49
N SER A 141 -0.39 22.31 17.23
CA SER A 141 0.97 21.83 17.08
C SER A 141 1.12 20.49 17.81
N PRO A 142 2.24 19.76 17.65
CA PRO A 142 2.52 18.61 18.51
C PRO A 142 2.54 18.96 20.00
N PHE A 143 2.79 20.23 20.35
CA PHE A 143 2.96 20.68 21.73
C PHE A 143 1.69 21.30 22.34
N PHE A 144 0.58 21.36 21.60
CA PHE A 144 -0.69 21.82 22.13
C PHE A 144 -1.87 21.01 21.55
N ASP A 145 -2.42 20.17 22.41
CA ASP A 145 -3.66 19.43 22.19
C ASP A 145 -4.72 19.95 23.19
N PRO A 146 -5.82 20.58 22.70
CA PRO A 146 -6.88 21.08 23.56
C PRO A 146 -7.46 20.02 24.51
N ALA A 147 -7.56 18.76 24.10
CA ALA A 147 -8.11 17.70 24.94
C ALA A 147 -7.19 17.39 26.13
N VAL A 148 -5.88 17.30 25.88
CA VAL A 148 -4.87 17.05 26.92
C VAL A 148 -4.79 18.23 27.89
N PHE A 149 -4.75 19.46 27.36
CA PHE A 149 -4.70 20.67 28.19
C PHE A 149 -5.94 20.80 29.09
N LEU A 150 -7.15 20.60 28.55
CA LEU A 150 -8.38 20.72 29.34
C LEU A 150 -8.53 19.59 30.38
N ALA A 151 -7.98 18.40 30.11
CA ALA A 151 -7.94 17.33 31.10
C ALA A 151 -7.02 17.68 32.28
N ASP A 152 -5.88 18.34 32.02
CA ASP A 152 -4.92 18.76 33.05
C ASP A 152 -5.36 20.04 33.79
N ALA A 153 -6.20 20.86 33.16
CA ALA A 153 -6.77 22.09 33.71
C ALA A 153 -8.32 22.08 33.67
N PRO A 154 -8.99 21.22 34.46
CA PRO A 154 -10.45 21.06 34.40
C PRO A 154 -11.23 22.31 34.80
N ASP A 155 -10.63 23.19 35.61
CA ASP A 155 -11.22 24.46 36.04
C ASP A 155 -11.06 25.59 35.00
N PHE A 156 -10.39 25.32 33.87
CA PHE A 156 -10.16 26.32 32.84
C PHE A 156 -11.44 26.61 32.05
N VAL A 157 -11.91 27.86 32.15
CA VAL A 157 -13.14 28.30 31.45
C VAL A 157 -12.82 28.65 30.00
N VAL A 158 -13.31 27.84 29.07
CA VAL A 158 -13.23 28.10 27.62
C VAL A 158 -14.38 29.00 27.19
N ASN A 159 -14.07 30.16 26.61
CA ASN A 159 -15.07 30.96 25.93
C ASN A 159 -15.39 30.28 24.57
N VAL A 160 -16.67 29.97 24.34
CA VAL A 160 -17.11 29.22 23.14
C VAL A 160 -16.75 29.94 21.83
N ASP A 161 -16.80 31.27 21.81
CA ASP A 161 -16.47 32.06 20.60
C ASP A 161 -14.98 32.13 20.33
N ASP A 162 -14.15 32.02 21.37
CA ASP A 162 -12.69 32.03 21.28
C ASP A 162 -12.12 30.61 21.03
N GLY A 163 -12.79 29.57 21.52
CA GLY A 163 -12.24 28.22 21.60
C GLY A 163 -11.08 28.11 22.61
N PRO A 164 -10.54 26.89 22.83
CA PRO A 164 -9.53 26.64 23.86
C PRO A 164 -8.23 27.41 23.64
N TYR A 165 -7.74 27.46 22.39
CA TYR A 165 -6.46 28.11 22.06
C TYR A 165 -6.46 29.61 22.38
N ILE A 166 -7.44 30.35 21.88
CA ILE A 166 -7.50 31.82 22.09
C ILE A 166 -7.84 32.13 23.55
N SER A 167 -8.71 31.33 24.18
CA SER A 167 -8.98 31.45 25.62
C SER A 167 -7.69 31.30 26.41
N LEU A 168 -6.86 30.30 26.07
CA LEU A 168 -5.57 30.07 26.71
C LEU A 168 -4.63 31.24 26.48
N LEU A 169 -4.47 31.74 25.24
CA LEU A 169 -3.59 32.89 24.99
C LEU A 169 -3.98 34.10 25.83
N LYS A 170 -5.29 34.37 26.01
CA LYS A 170 -5.77 35.48 26.87
C LYS A 170 -5.44 35.27 28.34
N ALA A 171 -5.43 34.03 28.80
CA ALA A 171 -5.19 33.64 30.19
C ALA A 171 -3.73 33.25 30.48
N LEU A 172 -2.88 33.16 29.45
CA LEU A 172 -1.50 32.70 29.52
C LEU A 172 -0.62 33.45 30.54
N PRO A 173 -0.86 34.74 30.87
CA PRO A 173 -0.15 35.38 31.98
C PRO A 173 -0.39 34.76 33.37
N ASN A 174 -1.37 33.86 33.53
CA ASN A 174 -1.61 33.12 34.76
C ASN A 174 -0.53 32.05 34.95
N ALA A 175 0.28 32.20 35.99
CA ALA A 175 1.38 31.28 36.31
C ALA A 175 0.91 29.82 36.52
N ASP A 176 -0.29 29.60 37.06
CA ASP A 176 -0.79 28.23 37.30
C ASP A 176 -1.09 27.51 35.99
N LEU A 177 -1.57 28.23 34.97
CA LEU A 177 -1.83 27.65 33.64
C LEU A 177 -0.53 27.35 32.90
N GLN A 178 0.51 28.15 33.11
CA GLN A 178 1.82 27.94 32.48
C GLN A 178 2.50 26.64 32.94
N MET A 179 2.12 26.11 34.11
CA MET A 179 2.65 24.86 34.66
C MET A 179 1.89 23.61 34.20
N ARG A 180 0.80 23.77 33.44
CA ARG A 180 -0.05 22.66 33.00
C ARG A 180 0.55 21.89 31.83
N ARG A 181 0.13 20.65 31.66
CA ARG A 181 0.51 19.82 30.51
C ARG A 181 -0.32 20.18 29.30
N PHE A 182 0.35 20.59 28.21
CA PHE A 182 -0.33 21.03 26.98
C PHE A 182 -0.42 19.94 25.92
N SER A 183 0.43 18.91 26.01
CA SER A 183 0.44 17.76 25.11
C SER A 183 1.12 16.56 25.78
N PRO A 184 1.00 15.35 25.23
CA PRO A 184 1.75 14.19 25.72
C PRO A 184 3.27 14.34 25.49
N TYR A 185 3.68 15.15 24.51
CA TYR A 185 5.07 15.27 24.08
C TYR A 185 5.97 16.07 25.02
N PHE A 186 5.41 16.78 26.02
CA PHE A 186 6.18 17.55 26.98
C PHE A 186 5.66 17.30 28.40
N ASP A 187 6.58 17.09 29.35
CA ASP A 187 6.26 16.85 30.75
C ASP A 187 6.75 18.02 31.62
N PRO A 188 5.87 18.95 32.03
CA PRO A 188 6.30 20.15 32.76
C PRO A 188 6.86 19.85 34.15
N GLU A 189 6.33 18.83 34.84
CA GLU A 189 6.76 18.46 36.19
C GLU A 189 8.15 17.82 36.13
N TRP A 190 8.30 16.78 35.31
CA TRP A 190 9.59 16.12 35.09
C TRP A 190 10.65 17.10 34.59
N TYR A 191 10.29 18.02 33.70
CA TYR A 191 11.21 19.00 33.14
C TYR A 191 11.78 19.94 34.21
N LEU A 192 10.93 20.44 35.11
CA LEU A 192 11.36 21.33 36.20
C LEU A 192 12.15 20.60 37.30
N GLU A 193 11.86 19.33 37.53
CA GLU A 193 12.66 18.48 38.42
C GLU A 193 14.04 18.19 37.83
N THR A 194 14.11 17.92 36.53
CA THR A 194 15.36 17.60 35.81
C THR A 194 16.24 18.84 35.62
N TYR A 195 15.64 20.01 35.43
CA TYR A 195 16.34 21.28 35.19
C TYR A 195 15.97 22.36 36.24
N PRO A 196 16.49 22.26 37.49
CA PRO A 196 16.18 23.22 38.56
C PRO A 196 16.57 24.67 38.26
N GLU A 197 17.51 24.89 37.35
CA GLU A 197 17.87 26.23 36.87
C GLU A 197 16.72 26.92 36.15
N VAL A 198 15.90 26.18 35.40
CA VAL A 198 14.72 26.72 34.70
C VAL A 198 13.69 27.22 35.71
N LYS A 199 13.56 26.52 36.85
CA LYS A 199 12.69 26.93 37.95
C LYS A 199 13.15 28.24 38.59
N ARG A 200 14.47 28.48 38.70
CA ARG A 200 15.02 29.74 39.22
C ARG A 200 14.83 30.91 38.26
N GLU A 201 14.79 30.62 36.96
CA GLU A 201 14.62 31.60 35.88
C GLU A 201 13.16 31.72 35.41
N ALA A 202 12.19 31.20 36.17
CA ALA A 202 10.78 31.15 35.78
C ALA A 202 10.18 32.52 35.40
N PHE A 203 10.72 33.62 35.91
CA PHE A 203 10.29 34.98 35.57
C PHE A 203 10.68 35.44 34.15
N LEU A 204 11.58 34.72 33.47
CA LEU A 204 11.99 35.01 32.08
C LEU A 204 11.11 34.32 31.04
N TRP A 205 10.27 33.36 31.44
CA TRP A 205 9.57 32.47 30.52
C TRP A 205 8.07 32.41 30.85
N ASN A 206 7.23 32.20 29.83
CA ASN A 206 5.81 31.90 30.01
C ASN A 206 5.60 30.40 30.36
N GLY A 207 6.33 29.89 31.35
CA GLY A 207 6.31 28.49 31.77
C GLY A 207 7.43 27.59 31.21
N PRO A 208 7.52 26.34 31.72
CA PRO A 208 8.52 25.36 31.30
C PRO A 208 8.44 24.98 29.83
N LEU A 209 7.23 24.85 29.26
CA LEU A 209 7.08 24.56 27.83
C LEU A 209 7.61 25.70 26.95
N HIS A 210 7.32 26.95 27.33
CA HIS A 210 7.86 28.11 26.63
C HIS A 210 9.39 28.13 26.70
N HIS A 211 9.99 27.86 27.87
CA HIS A 211 11.44 27.69 27.97
C HIS A 211 11.95 26.61 27.01
N TYR A 212 11.35 25.42 26.99
CA TYR A 212 11.79 24.32 26.11
C TYR A 212 11.78 24.71 24.63
N LEU A 213 10.73 25.40 24.18
CA LEU A 213 10.56 25.79 22.78
C LEU A 213 11.34 27.06 22.38
N ALA A 214 11.68 27.93 23.34
CA ALA A 214 12.26 29.24 23.07
C ALA A 214 13.72 29.42 23.53
N ASN A 215 14.30 28.49 24.29
CA ASN A 215 15.69 28.61 24.75
C ASN A 215 16.71 28.57 23.59
N ALA A 216 17.90 29.12 23.85
CA ALA A 216 18.98 29.24 22.88
C ALA A 216 19.85 27.97 22.72
N LYS A 217 19.69 26.95 23.58
CA LYS A 217 20.50 25.72 23.58
C LYS A 217 19.59 24.48 23.53
N PRO A 218 18.87 24.29 22.43
CA PRO A 218 17.76 23.34 22.35
C PRO A 218 18.15 21.87 22.50
N THR A 219 19.41 21.52 22.24
CA THR A 219 19.96 20.16 22.34
C THR A 219 20.40 19.78 23.76
N TYR A 220 20.35 20.72 24.71
CA TYR A 220 20.76 20.49 26.10
C TYR A 220 19.61 20.01 26.97
N TYR A 221 18.37 20.12 26.47
CA TYR A 221 17.17 19.88 27.23
C TYR A 221 16.36 18.75 26.60
N ASN A 222 16.03 17.76 27.41
CA ASN A 222 15.09 16.72 27.06
C ASN A 222 13.67 17.18 27.44
N PRO A 223 12.64 16.83 26.66
CA PRO A 223 11.26 17.29 26.87
C PRO A 223 10.49 16.46 27.91
N ASN A 224 10.92 15.22 28.17
CA ASN A 224 10.30 14.24 29.05
C ASN A 224 11.30 13.11 29.35
N ALA A 225 10.91 12.18 30.23
CA ALA A 225 11.73 11.04 30.65
C ALA A 225 12.02 10.01 29.54
N TYR A 226 11.26 10.02 28.44
CA TYR A 226 11.27 8.96 27.42
C TYR A 226 12.08 9.32 26.17
N PHE A 227 12.70 10.51 26.13
CA PHE A 227 13.55 10.94 25.03
C PHE A 227 14.87 11.51 25.54
N SER A 228 15.98 11.21 24.86
CA SER A 228 17.30 11.75 25.16
C SER A 228 17.98 12.31 23.92
N GLU A 229 18.22 13.63 23.90
CA GLU A 229 18.95 14.32 22.84
C GLU A 229 20.34 13.70 22.61
N GLN A 230 21.07 13.42 23.70
CA GLN A 230 22.42 12.87 23.63
C GLN A 230 22.44 11.44 23.07
N PHE A 231 21.51 10.59 23.52
CA PHE A 231 21.40 9.23 23.02
C PHE A 231 21.01 9.23 21.54
N TYR A 232 19.99 10.00 21.19
CA TYR A 232 19.43 10.00 19.85
C TYR A 232 20.42 10.53 18.82
N ALA A 233 21.14 11.62 19.12
CA ALA A 233 22.19 12.14 18.25
C ALA A 233 23.34 11.13 18.04
N LYS A 234 23.68 10.36 19.09
CA LYS A 234 24.72 9.33 19.00
C LYS A 234 24.26 8.09 18.23
N ALA A 235 22.99 7.72 18.35
CA ALA A 235 22.42 6.56 17.68
C ALA A 235 22.15 6.81 16.20
N TYR A 236 21.89 8.07 15.80
CA TYR A 236 21.45 8.46 14.47
C TYR A 236 22.27 9.65 13.94
N GLU A 237 23.41 9.33 13.32
CA GLU A 237 24.37 10.32 12.79
C GLU A 237 23.73 11.21 11.70
N ASP A 238 22.84 10.64 10.87
CA ASP A 238 22.04 11.36 9.88
C ASP A 238 21.22 12.50 10.50
N VAL A 239 20.64 12.26 11.67
CA VAL A 239 19.84 13.26 12.39
C VAL A 239 20.72 14.28 13.07
N ALA A 240 21.84 13.85 13.67
CA ALA A 240 22.80 14.76 14.29
C ALA A 240 23.34 15.77 13.27
N ASP A 241 23.66 15.31 12.06
CA ASP A 241 24.08 16.17 10.95
C ASP A 241 22.95 17.10 10.48
N ALA A 242 21.72 16.60 10.35
CA ALA A 242 20.58 17.42 9.97
C ALA A 242 20.32 18.57 10.98
N VAL A 243 20.43 18.29 12.28
CA VAL A 243 20.31 19.30 13.34
C VAL A 243 21.44 20.32 13.26
N LYS A 244 22.68 19.87 13.05
CA LYS A 244 23.86 20.75 12.92
C LYS A 244 23.75 21.72 11.74
N HIS A 245 23.13 21.29 10.64
CA HIS A 245 22.90 22.12 9.45
C HIS A 245 21.58 22.91 9.51
N GLY A 246 20.86 22.87 10.63
CA GLY A 246 19.66 23.69 10.86
C GLY A 246 18.38 23.15 10.20
N ALA A 247 18.36 21.91 9.71
CA ALA A 247 17.15 21.29 9.18
C ALA A 247 16.11 21.02 10.29
N PHE A 248 16.57 20.79 11.52
CA PHE A 248 15.75 20.64 12.72
C PHE A 248 16.36 21.45 13.88
N ARG A 249 15.53 21.95 14.80
CA ARG A 249 15.98 22.67 16.00
C ARG A 249 16.84 21.79 16.92
N ASN A 250 16.43 20.54 17.06
CA ASN A 250 17.05 19.53 17.90
C ASN A 250 16.61 18.13 17.45
N CYS A 251 17.16 17.08 18.06
CA CYS A 251 16.84 15.72 17.66
C CYS A 251 15.38 15.37 17.97
N TYR A 252 14.80 15.98 19.01
CA TYR A 252 13.41 15.73 19.36
C TYR A 252 12.43 16.24 18.29
N GLU A 253 12.69 17.39 17.67
CA GLU A 253 11.87 17.89 16.56
C GLU A 253 11.85 16.90 15.40
N HIS A 254 13.01 16.33 15.04
CA HIS A 254 13.08 15.25 14.06
C HIS A 254 12.29 14.01 14.52
N PHE A 255 12.48 13.59 15.78
CA PHE A 255 11.82 12.40 16.30
C PHE A 255 10.30 12.52 16.28
N VAL A 256 9.74 13.64 16.73
CA VAL A 256 8.29 13.90 16.71
C VAL A 256 7.77 13.97 15.27
N LYS A 257 8.52 14.56 14.32
CA LYS A 257 8.05 14.66 12.93
C LYS A 257 8.17 13.35 12.15
N ASN A 258 9.23 12.57 12.39
CA ASN A 258 9.57 11.39 11.59
C ASN A 258 9.91 10.17 12.45
N GLY A 259 10.86 10.31 13.39
CA GLY A 259 11.46 9.18 14.10
C GLY A 259 10.48 8.28 14.87
N GLN A 260 9.40 8.84 15.43
CA GLN A 260 8.38 8.07 16.12
C GLN A 260 7.57 7.17 15.19
N TYR A 261 7.39 7.58 13.92
CA TYR A 261 6.69 6.80 12.90
C TYR A 261 7.61 5.76 12.24
N GLU A 262 8.92 6.01 12.26
CA GLU A 262 9.98 5.07 11.87
C GLU A 262 10.32 4.05 12.98
N LEU A 263 9.67 4.15 14.15
CA LEU A 263 9.95 3.38 15.36
C LEU A 263 11.44 3.43 15.74
N ARG A 264 12.08 4.59 15.58
CA ARG A 264 13.45 4.83 16.06
C ARG A 264 13.45 4.83 17.59
N GLN A 265 14.57 4.44 18.20
CA GLN A 265 14.71 4.34 19.65
C GLN A 265 14.96 5.75 20.24
N PRO A 266 14.05 6.32 21.05
CA PRO A 266 14.17 7.70 21.52
C PRO A 266 15.14 7.90 22.70
N ALA A 267 15.36 6.85 23.48
CA ALA A 267 16.26 6.84 24.64
C ALA A 267 16.81 5.42 24.87
N GLU A 268 17.83 5.27 25.71
CA GLU A 268 18.51 3.98 25.97
C GLU A 268 17.55 2.88 26.44
N ASP A 269 16.62 3.25 27.33
CA ASP A 269 15.67 2.33 27.97
C ASP A 269 14.31 2.23 27.26
N VAL A 270 14.08 2.99 26.19
CA VAL A 270 12.78 3.04 25.51
C VAL A 270 12.81 2.23 24.22
N LYS A 271 12.33 0.99 24.29
CA LYS A 271 12.36 0.02 23.17
C LYS A 271 11.07 0.05 22.34
N LEU A 272 10.84 1.14 21.58
CA LEU A 272 9.59 1.32 20.84
C LEU A 272 9.24 0.20 19.85
N ARG A 273 10.23 -0.37 19.15
CA ARG A 273 9.97 -1.50 18.23
C ARG A 273 9.40 -2.70 18.96
N VAL A 274 10.01 -3.08 20.08
CA VAL A 274 9.54 -4.21 20.90
C VAL A 274 8.15 -3.90 21.47
N TYR A 275 7.94 -2.67 21.93
CA TYR A 275 6.66 -2.24 22.47
C TYR A 275 5.54 -2.24 21.41
N ALA A 276 5.84 -1.82 20.18
CA ALA A 276 4.92 -1.83 19.04
C ALA A 276 4.47 -3.24 18.64
N GLU A 277 5.23 -4.28 18.97
CA GLU A 277 4.87 -5.66 18.67
C GLU A 277 3.71 -6.18 19.54
N ASN A 278 3.40 -5.51 20.66
CA ASN A 278 2.30 -5.92 21.52
C ASN A 278 0.95 -5.81 20.77
N PRO A 279 0.13 -6.88 20.72
CA PRO A 279 -1.14 -6.86 19.99
C PRO A 279 -2.12 -5.77 20.42
N LYS A 280 -2.15 -5.41 21.72
CA LYS A 280 -3.00 -4.33 22.22
C LYS A 280 -2.55 -2.97 21.69
N VAL A 281 -1.23 -2.71 21.70
CA VAL A 281 -0.65 -1.50 21.12
C VAL A 281 -0.99 -1.42 19.64
N LYS A 282 -0.78 -2.50 18.88
CA LYS A 282 -1.16 -2.53 17.44
C LYS A 282 -2.63 -2.21 17.23
N SER A 283 -3.52 -2.83 18.01
CA SER A 283 -4.97 -2.62 17.91
C SER A 283 -5.38 -1.19 18.24
N GLU A 284 -4.85 -0.59 19.31
CA GLU A 284 -5.23 0.75 19.77
C GLU A 284 -4.65 1.85 18.86
N ILE A 285 -3.49 1.61 18.25
CA ILE A 285 -2.94 2.48 17.20
C ILE A 285 -3.74 2.36 15.90
N ALA A 286 -4.09 1.14 15.48
CA ALA A 286 -4.93 0.92 14.29
C ALA A 286 -6.35 1.49 14.45
N ALA A 287 -6.88 1.49 15.68
CA ALA A 287 -8.16 2.11 16.02
C ALA A 287 -8.08 3.64 16.19
N HIS A 288 -6.91 4.25 15.96
CA HIS A 288 -6.65 5.69 16.17
C HIS A 288 -6.99 6.18 17.58
N THR A 289 -6.91 5.31 18.59
CA THR A 289 -7.11 5.69 20.00
C THR A 289 -5.93 6.53 20.50
N PHE A 290 -4.74 6.24 19.99
CA PHE A 290 -3.54 7.05 20.20
C PHE A 290 -2.91 7.42 18.85
N PRO A 291 -2.32 8.63 18.71
CA PRO A 291 -1.81 9.11 17.44
C PRO A 291 -0.48 8.45 17.01
N SER A 292 0.24 7.82 17.94
CA SER A 292 1.48 7.09 17.66
C SER A 292 1.83 6.11 18.77
N VAL A 293 2.68 5.13 18.45
CA VAL A 293 3.21 4.16 19.44
C VAL A 293 3.95 4.89 20.56
N PHE A 294 4.64 5.99 20.27
CA PHE A 294 5.35 6.76 21.28
C PHE A 294 4.39 7.47 22.26
N VAL A 295 3.28 8.04 21.77
CA VAL A 295 2.27 8.64 22.65
C VAL A 295 1.58 7.58 23.49
N HIS A 296 1.30 6.41 22.93
CA HIS A 296 0.82 5.25 23.68
C HIS A 296 1.81 4.85 24.79
N TYR A 297 3.10 4.74 24.45
CA TYR A 297 4.17 4.44 25.40
C TYR A 297 4.19 5.45 26.56
N ILE A 298 4.10 6.75 26.28
CA ILE A 298 4.06 7.80 27.31
C ILE A 298 2.84 7.64 28.21
N ALA A 299 1.65 7.45 27.63
CA ALA A 299 0.40 7.33 28.38
C ALA A 299 0.40 6.13 29.34
N HIS A 300 1.13 5.07 28.98
CA HIS A 300 1.21 3.83 29.73
C HIS A 300 2.53 3.61 30.47
N GLY A 301 3.42 4.61 30.49
CA GLY A 301 4.73 4.50 31.13
C GLY A 301 5.61 3.35 30.61
N GLY A 302 5.42 2.95 29.35
CA GLY A 302 6.11 1.82 28.74
C GLY A 302 5.64 0.44 29.20
N ILE A 303 4.56 0.36 29.98
CA ILE A 303 4.01 -0.91 30.49
C ILE A 303 2.62 -1.11 29.90
N VAL A 304 2.44 -2.16 29.11
CA VAL A 304 1.10 -2.59 28.71
C VAL A 304 0.60 -3.51 29.83
N GLU A 305 -0.36 -3.05 30.63
CA GLU A 305 -1.11 -3.97 31.50
C GLU A 305 -1.81 -4.97 30.58
N GLU A 306 -1.29 -6.20 30.53
CA GLU A 306 -1.93 -7.34 29.89
C GLU A 306 -3.19 -7.70 30.69
N THR A 307 -4.27 -6.95 30.48
CA THR A 307 -5.61 -7.41 30.79
C THR A 307 -6.15 -8.35 29.70
N GLY A 308 -5.29 -8.76 28.76
CA GLY A 308 -5.66 -9.61 27.62
C GLY A 308 -5.65 -11.09 28.00
N TYR A 309 -6.81 -11.74 27.87
CA TYR A 309 -6.94 -13.19 27.81
C TYR A 309 -5.77 -13.85 27.06
N THR A 310 -5.23 -14.94 27.59
CA THR A 310 -4.26 -15.81 26.91
C THR A 310 -4.83 -16.28 25.55
N ALA A 311 -3.98 -16.74 24.63
CA ALA A 311 -4.44 -17.24 23.33
C ALA A 311 -5.51 -18.34 23.46
N HIS A 312 -5.33 -19.22 24.46
CA HIS A 312 -6.29 -20.26 24.81
C HIS A 312 -7.61 -19.68 25.35
N GLU A 313 -7.56 -18.68 26.23
CA GLU A 313 -8.76 -18.02 26.75
C GLU A 313 -9.50 -17.23 25.66
N ARG A 314 -8.79 -16.56 24.74
CA ARG A 314 -9.40 -15.88 23.58
C ARG A 314 -10.17 -16.86 22.72
N GLU A 315 -9.57 -18.00 22.39
CA GLU A 315 -10.22 -19.03 21.59
C GLU A 315 -11.44 -19.62 22.32
N TYR A 316 -11.31 -19.95 23.59
CA TYR A 316 -12.43 -20.44 24.41
C TYR A 316 -13.60 -19.46 24.45
N ILE A 317 -13.31 -18.18 24.73
CA ILE A 317 -14.33 -17.11 24.76
C ILE A 317 -14.98 -16.95 23.39
N SER A 318 -14.19 -16.85 22.33
CA SER A 318 -14.74 -16.69 20.97
C SER A 318 -15.63 -17.87 20.56
N LYS A 319 -15.25 -19.11 20.91
CA LYS A 319 -16.09 -20.30 20.67
C LYS A 319 -17.40 -20.24 21.46
N SER A 320 -17.35 -19.82 22.73
CA SER A 320 -18.56 -19.67 23.56
C SER A 320 -19.49 -18.58 23.01
N VAL A 321 -18.95 -17.41 22.67
CA VAL A 321 -19.71 -16.28 22.11
C VAL A 321 -20.39 -16.67 20.80
N TYR A 322 -19.73 -17.45 19.94
CA TYR A 322 -20.35 -17.93 18.71
C TYR A 322 -21.52 -18.89 18.96
N GLN A 323 -21.40 -19.81 19.92
CA GLN A 323 -22.50 -20.72 20.27
C GLN A 323 -23.71 -19.93 20.75
N ASP A 324 -23.49 -18.93 21.60
CA ASP A 324 -24.54 -18.04 22.06
C ASP A 324 -25.15 -17.24 20.90
N MET A 325 -24.32 -16.74 19.99
CA MET A 325 -24.77 -16.07 18.77
C MET A 325 -25.67 -16.97 17.91
N CYS A 326 -25.31 -18.24 17.70
CA CYS A 326 -26.15 -19.21 16.99
C CYS A 326 -27.51 -19.39 17.66
N ARG A 327 -27.52 -19.50 19.00
CA ARG A 327 -28.77 -19.62 19.79
C ARG A 327 -29.63 -18.35 19.70
N VAL A 328 -29.00 -17.18 19.71
CA VAL A 328 -29.69 -15.88 19.57
C VAL A 328 -30.24 -15.66 18.15
N ARG A 329 -29.52 -16.11 17.11
CA ARG A 329 -29.97 -16.03 15.70
C ARG A 329 -31.08 -17.03 15.38
N LEU A 330 -31.13 -18.16 16.07
CA LEU A 330 -32.04 -19.26 15.75
C LEU A 330 -33.52 -18.83 15.53
N PRO A 331 -34.16 -18.02 16.38
CA PRO A 331 -35.55 -17.61 16.15
C PRO A 331 -35.77 -16.83 14.85
N LEU A 332 -34.75 -16.09 14.36
CA LEU A 332 -34.81 -15.39 13.08
C LEU A 332 -34.66 -16.38 11.92
N LEU A 333 -33.74 -17.34 12.03
CA LEU A 333 -33.51 -18.37 11.01
C LEU A 333 -34.73 -19.30 10.84
N LEU A 334 -35.42 -19.62 11.93
CA LEU A 334 -36.67 -20.41 11.85
C LEU A 334 -37.79 -19.66 11.10
N ARG A 335 -37.72 -18.33 11.04
CA ARG A 335 -38.69 -17.49 10.30
C ARG A 335 -38.28 -17.22 8.86
N SER A 336 -36.99 -17.33 8.51
CA SER A 336 -36.50 -17.00 7.17
C SER A 336 -36.92 -18.03 6.11
N GLY A 337 -37.25 -19.27 6.51
CA GLY A 337 -37.77 -20.30 5.60
C GLY A 337 -36.74 -20.69 4.54
N LEU A 338 -35.61 -21.28 4.97
CA LEU A 338 -34.54 -21.71 4.08
C LEU A 338 -35.05 -22.74 3.05
N ASP A 339 -34.75 -22.51 1.78
CA ASP A 339 -35.15 -23.37 0.66
C ASP A 339 -33.93 -23.75 -0.20
N PHE A 340 -33.70 -25.05 -0.32
CA PHE A 340 -32.69 -25.68 -1.17
C PHE A 340 -33.32 -26.51 -2.28
N SER A 341 -34.59 -26.27 -2.61
CA SER A 341 -35.23 -26.94 -3.76
C SER A 341 -34.43 -26.69 -5.04
N TYR A 342 -34.17 -27.74 -5.80
CA TYR A 342 -33.39 -27.70 -7.03
C TYR A 342 -34.04 -28.55 -8.13
N GLU A 343 -33.83 -28.18 -9.40
CA GLU A 343 -34.14 -29.04 -10.54
C GLU A 343 -32.90 -29.84 -10.98
N LYS A 344 -31.80 -29.13 -11.24
CA LYS A 344 -30.47 -29.70 -11.49
C LYS A 344 -29.44 -28.94 -10.64
N PRO A 345 -28.77 -29.59 -9.68
CA PRO A 345 -27.82 -28.91 -8.81
C PRO A 345 -26.47 -28.71 -9.53
N GLU A 346 -25.87 -27.54 -9.34
CA GLU A 346 -24.49 -27.24 -9.77
C GLU A 346 -23.48 -27.82 -8.78
N ILE A 347 -23.84 -27.86 -7.49
CA ILE A 347 -23.02 -28.36 -6.40
C ILE A 347 -23.88 -29.23 -5.49
N SER A 348 -23.35 -30.40 -5.11
CA SER A 348 -23.91 -31.26 -4.07
C SER A 348 -23.09 -31.08 -2.80
N VAL A 349 -23.71 -30.58 -1.74
CA VAL A 349 -23.09 -30.32 -0.45
C VAL A 349 -23.41 -31.46 0.50
N ILE A 350 -22.38 -32.08 1.07
CA ILE A 350 -22.49 -33.14 2.07
C ILE A 350 -22.18 -32.53 3.44
N ILE A 351 -23.15 -32.62 4.36
CA ILE A 351 -23.01 -32.14 5.73
C ILE A 351 -23.33 -33.29 6.70
N ILE A 352 -22.39 -33.63 7.57
CA ILE A 352 -22.61 -34.61 8.64
C ILE A 352 -22.95 -33.88 9.93
N VAL A 353 -24.00 -34.31 10.62
CA VAL A 353 -24.47 -33.65 11.84
C VAL A 353 -24.67 -34.66 12.97
N HIS A 354 -24.32 -34.23 14.19
CA HIS A 354 -24.66 -34.93 15.42
C HIS A 354 -24.99 -33.88 16.49
N ASN A 355 -26.29 -33.65 16.72
CA ASN A 355 -26.82 -32.54 17.51
C ASN A 355 -26.40 -31.15 16.98
N ASN A 356 -26.42 -30.14 17.86
CA ASN A 356 -26.09 -28.73 17.58
C ASN A 356 -27.01 -28.07 16.56
N PHE A 357 -28.33 -28.29 16.69
CA PHE A 357 -29.34 -27.75 15.78
C PHE A 357 -29.16 -26.26 15.46
N ALA A 358 -28.89 -25.41 16.46
CA ALA A 358 -28.71 -23.96 16.24
C ALA A 358 -27.50 -23.62 15.35
N MET A 359 -26.42 -24.40 15.47
CA MET A 359 -25.20 -24.24 14.69
C MET A 359 -25.42 -24.73 13.26
N THR A 360 -26.03 -25.91 13.10
CA THR A 360 -26.42 -26.45 11.78
C THR A 360 -27.33 -25.49 11.02
N MET A 361 -28.34 -24.89 11.68
CA MET A 361 -29.20 -23.88 11.05
C MET A 361 -28.41 -22.63 10.61
N SER A 362 -27.40 -22.22 11.39
CA SER A 362 -26.53 -21.08 11.03
C SER A 362 -25.64 -21.40 9.83
N ALA A 363 -25.06 -22.61 9.77
CA ALA A 363 -24.27 -23.07 8.63
C ALA A 363 -25.12 -23.18 7.34
N LEU A 364 -26.33 -23.73 7.43
CA LEU A 364 -27.27 -23.79 6.30
C LEU A 364 -27.68 -22.38 5.82
N ALA A 365 -27.93 -21.46 6.76
CA ALA A 365 -28.25 -20.08 6.41
C ALA A 365 -27.05 -19.39 5.72
N SER A 366 -25.84 -19.59 6.24
CA SER A 366 -24.60 -19.10 5.63
C SER A 366 -24.41 -19.67 4.22
N LEU A 367 -24.61 -20.97 4.03
CA LEU A 367 -24.52 -21.63 2.73
C LEU A 367 -25.50 -21.02 1.71
N ARG A 368 -26.77 -20.86 2.08
CA ARG A 368 -27.79 -20.29 1.18
C ARG A 368 -27.54 -18.81 0.86
N ALA A 369 -27.01 -18.05 1.80
CA ALA A 369 -26.71 -16.62 1.61
C ALA A 369 -25.49 -16.38 0.72
N ASN A 370 -24.53 -17.31 0.74
CA ASN A 370 -23.26 -17.18 0.01
C ASN A 370 -23.24 -17.88 -1.34
N TYR A 371 -24.36 -18.41 -1.81
CA TYR A 371 -24.44 -18.94 -3.16
C TYR A 371 -25.85 -18.80 -3.71
N ALA A 372 -25.98 -18.10 -4.83
CA ALA A 372 -27.29 -17.87 -5.48
C ALA A 372 -27.72 -19.07 -6.35
N GLY A 373 -26.79 -19.92 -6.79
CA GLY A 373 -27.05 -21.04 -7.70
C GLY A 373 -27.83 -22.20 -7.09
N SER A 374 -28.01 -23.25 -7.89
CA SER A 374 -28.75 -24.46 -7.50
C SER A 374 -27.87 -25.41 -6.69
N LEU A 375 -28.28 -25.71 -5.45
CA LEU A 375 -27.57 -26.59 -4.54
C LEU A 375 -28.41 -27.82 -4.21
N GLN A 376 -27.80 -28.99 -4.22
CA GLN A 376 -28.33 -30.16 -3.51
C GLN A 376 -27.65 -30.22 -2.14
N VAL A 377 -28.41 -30.17 -1.05
CA VAL A 377 -27.85 -30.35 0.29
C VAL A 377 -28.24 -31.71 0.83
N ILE A 378 -27.24 -32.58 0.99
CA ILE A 378 -27.36 -33.92 1.56
C ILE A 378 -26.91 -33.85 3.02
N LEU A 379 -27.86 -33.95 3.94
CA LEU A 379 -27.60 -33.89 5.37
C LEU A 379 -27.67 -35.29 5.97
N VAL A 380 -26.55 -35.78 6.51
CA VAL A 380 -26.49 -37.07 7.20
C VAL A 380 -26.58 -36.83 8.70
N ASP A 381 -27.71 -37.22 9.27
CA ASP A 381 -27.90 -37.21 10.71
C ASP A 381 -27.32 -38.47 11.35
N SER A 382 -26.17 -38.29 12.00
CA SER A 382 -25.39 -39.32 12.68
C SER A 382 -25.97 -39.62 14.07
N GLY A 383 -27.28 -39.85 14.16
CA GLY A 383 -27.97 -40.24 15.40
C GLY A 383 -28.19 -39.09 16.39
N SER A 384 -28.61 -37.92 15.94
CA SER A 384 -28.93 -36.77 16.79
C SER A 384 -30.12 -37.03 17.72
N SER A 385 -30.09 -36.43 18.90
CA SER A 385 -31.17 -36.46 19.90
C SER A 385 -31.90 -35.12 20.05
N ASP A 386 -31.36 -34.03 19.49
CA ASP A 386 -31.97 -32.70 19.49
C ASP A 386 -32.93 -32.48 18.29
N GLU A 387 -33.30 -31.22 18.04
CA GLU A 387 -34.24 -30.86 16.96
C GLU A 387 -33.70 -31.10 15.53
N THR A 388 -32.42 -31.45 15.38
CA THR A 388 -31.84 -31.84 14.07
C THR A 388 -32.56 -33.04 13.45
N ARG A 389 -33.16 -33.91 14.27
CA ARG A 389 -34.00 -35.05 13.84
C ARG A 389 -35.28 -34.64 13.10
N HIS A 390 -35.68 -33.37 13.20
CA HIS A 390 -36.87 -32.79 12.58
C HIS A 390 -36.53 -31.57 11.69
N ILE A 391 -35.28 -31.45 11.24
CA ILE A 391 -34.79 -30.28 10.49
C ILE A 391 -35.60 -29.95 9.23
N GLU A 392 -36.20 -30.96 8.60
CA GLU A 392 -37.06 -30.82 7.40
C GLU A 392 -38.33 -30.01 7.67
N ARG A 393 -38.72 -29.83 8.94
CA ARG A 393 -39.83 -28.92 9.32
C ARG A 393 -39.48 -27.45 9.10
N PHE A 394 -38.20 -27.13 9.06
CA PHE A 394 -37.69 -25.75 9.05
C PHE A 394 -36.93 -25.40 7.77
N VAL A 395 -36.43 -26.41 7.06
CA VAL A 395 -35.65 -26.25 5.83
C VAL A 395 -36.25 -27.11 4.73
N LYS A 396 -36.64 -26.47 3.63
CA LYS A 396 -37.22 -27.14 2.47
C LYS A 396 -36.13 -27.56 1.48
N GLY A 397 -36.33 -28.71 0.82
CA GLY A 397 -35.44 -29.18 -0.25
C GLY A 397 -34.14 -29.86 0.24
N LEU A 398 -34.05 -30.24 1.51
CA LEU A 398 -32.95 -31.07 2.02
C LEU A 398 -33.13 -32.55 1.64
N ASP A 399 -32.05 -33.20 1.23
CA ASP A 399 -31.97 -34.65 1.11
C ASP A 399 -31.38 -35.20 2.43
N VAL A 400 -32.23 -35.75 3.30
CA VAL A 400 -31.81 -36.15 4.66
C VAL A 400 -31.64 -37.67 4.78
N ILE A 401 -30.48 -38.10 5.25
CA ILE A 401 -30.15 -39.50 5.55
C ILE A 401 -30.08 -39.67 7.07
N ARG A 402 -30.89 -40.57 7.63
CA ARG A 402 -30.96 -40.81 9.08
C ARG A 402 -30.23 -42.10 9.44
N ALA A 403 -29.15 -41.99 10.23
CA ALA A 403 -28.45 -43.15 10.77
C ALA A 403 -29.06 -43.62 12.10
N LEU A 404 -28.99 -44.93 12.38
CA LEU A 404 -29.48 -45.53 13.63
C LEU A 404 -28.62 -45.20 14.86
N GLY A 405 -27.45 -44.58 14.66
CA GLY A 405 -26.51 -44.18 15.71
C GLY A 405 -25.41 -43.28 15.14
N ASN A 406 -24.38 -43.00 15.94
CA ASN A 406 -23.26 -42.19 15.48
C ASN A 406 -22.36 -42.99 14.53
N VAL A 407 -22.51 -42.75 13.22
CA VAL A 407 -21.75 -43.40 12.14
C VAL A 407 -20.38 -42.75 11.90
N GLY A 408 -20.13 -41.57 12.49
CA GLY A 408 -18.90 -40.81 12.28
C GLY A 408 -18.86 -40.05 10.96
N PHE A 409 -17.90 -39.14 10.83
CA PHE A 409 -17.75 -38.25 9.68
C PHE A 409 -17.48 -39.03 8.38
N LEU A 410 -16.48 -39.93 8.41
CA LEU A 410 -16.02 -40.65 7.23
C LEU A 410 -17.13 -41.51 6.61
N MET A 411 -17.75 -42.38 7.41
CA MET A 411 -18.77 -43.31 6.92
C MET A 411 -20.03 -42.57 6.46
N GLY A 412 -20.43 -41.50 7.16
CA GLY A 412 -21.54 -40.66 6.74
C GLY A 412 -21.28 -39.98 5.40
N CYS A 413 -20.08 -39.44 5.19
CA CYS A 413 -19.67 -38.83 3.92
C CYS A 413 -19.69 -39.82 2.75
N ASN A 414 -19.25 -41.07 2.98
CA ASN A 414 -19.27 -42.11 1.96
C ASN A 414 -20.69 -42.58 1.62
N GLU A 415 -21.58 -42.69 2.59
CA GLU A 415 -23.00 -42.99 2.34
C GLU A 415 -23.64 -41.88 1.49
N ALA A 416 -23.43 -40.62 1.86
CA ALA A 416 -23.95 -39.47 1.12
C ALA A 416 -23.45 -39.38 -0.33
N LEU A 417 -22.21 -39.84 -0.61
CA LEU A 417 -21.64 -39.82 -1.96
C LEU A 417 -22.50 -40.59 -2.99
N GLY A 418 -23.20 -41.64 -2.56
CA GLY A 418 -24.13 -42.40 -3.40
C GLY A 418 -25.34 -41.58 -3.89
N HIS A 419 -25.66 -40.49 -3.19
CA HIS A 419 -26.83 -39.64 -3.45
C HIS A 419 -26.51 -38.33 -4.18
N VAL A 420 -25.22 -38.04 -4.40
CA VAL A 420 -24.74 -36.85 -5.10
C VAL A 420 -25.24 -36.82 -6.55
N LYS A 421 -25.73 -35.66 -7.00
CA LYS A 421 -26.28 -35.45 -8.37
C LYS A 421 -25.53 -34.41 -9.20
N ALA A 422 -24.77 -33.53 -8.56
CA ALA A 422 -24.06 -32.43 -9.22
C ALA A 422 -22.73 -32.86 -9.85
N ASP A 423 -22.12 -31.94 -10.60
CA ASP A 423 -20.79 -32.12 -11.20
C ASP A 423 -19.65 -31.85 -10.18
N PHE A 424 -19.95 -31.09 -9.11
CA PHE A 424 -19.05 -30.82 -8.00
C PHE A 424 -19.66 -31.27 -6.66
N THR A 425 -18.83 -31.89 -5.81
CA THR A 425 -19.19 -32.31 -4.46
C THR A 425 -18.44 -31.46 -3.44
N LEU A 426 -19.16 -30.81 -2.53
CA LEU A 426 -18.58 -30.07 -1.42
C LEU A 426 -18.71 -30.88 -0.13
N TYR A 427 -17.59 -31.24 0.49
CA TYR A 427 -17.57 -31.63 1.91
C TYR A 427 -17.58 -30.37 2.75
N LEU A 428 -18.55 -30.27 3.67
CA LEU A 428 -18.75 -29.09 4.50
C LEU A 428 -19.11 -29.49 5.93
N ASN A 429 -18.33 -29.02 6.90
CA ASN A 429 -18.70 -29.19 8.31
C ASN A 429 -19.91 -28.31 8.68
N ASN A 430 -20.62 -28.69 9.74
CA ASN A 430 -21.77 -27.92 10.23
C ASN A 430 -21.41 -26.79 11.21
N ASP A 431 -20.13 -26.67 11.57
CA ASP A 431 -19.57 -25.66 12.47
C ASP A 431 -18.65 -24.71 11.70
N LEU A 432 -19.24 -23.99 10.72
CA LEU A 432 -18.56 -22.94 9.95
C LEU A 432 -19.51 -21.85 9.44
N GLU A 433 -18.91 -20.74 9.00
CA GLU A 433 -19.56 -19.64 8.28
C GLU A 433 -18.74 -19.32 7.02
N LEU A 434 -19.40 -19.38 5.86
CA LEU A 434 -18.81 -18.98 4.58
C LEU A 434 -18.77 -17.46 4.49
N MET A 435 -17.62 -16.91 4.07
CA MET A 435 -17.51 -15.49 3.75
C MET A 435 -18.07 -15.21 2.34
N PRO A 436 -18.42 -13.93 2.04
CA PRO A 436 -18.98 -13.55 0.74
C PRO A 436 -18.21 -14.12 -0.46
N ASN A 437 -18.95 -14.70 -1.40
CA ASN A 437 -18.45 -15.30 -2.64
C ASN A 437 -17.53 -16.53 -2.48
N ALA A 438 -17.41 -17.12 -1.28
CA ALA A 438 -16.50 -18.25 -1.07
C ALA A 438 -16.79 -19.42 -2.02
N LEU A 439 -18.06 -19.77 -2.23
CA LEU A 439 -18.43 -20.90 -3.08
C LEU A 439 -18.30 -20.57 -4.57
N GLU A 440 -18.67 -19.35 -4.99
CA GLU A 440 -18.45 -18.85 -6.35
C GLU A 440 -16.96 -18.86 -6.72
N ASN A 441 -16.09 -18.41 -5.80
CA ASN A 441 -14.64 -18.40 -5.99
C ASN A 441 -14.10 -19.83 -6.14
N ALA A 442 -14.59 -20.78 -5.32
CA ALA A 442 -14.18 -22.18 -5.38
C ALA A 442 -14.57 -22.83 -6.72
N VAL A 443 -15.79 -22.58 -7.21
CA VAL A 443 -16.23 -23.07 -8.54
C VAL A 443 -15.44 -22.40 -9.67
N ALA A 444 -15.22 -21.09 -9.59
CA ALA A 444 -14.47 -20.33 -10.60
C ALA A 444 -13.02 -20.83 -10.73
N ARG A 445 -12.42 -21.40 -9.67
CA ARG A 445 -11.09 -22.01 -9.72
C ARG A 445 -11.02 -23.18 -10.70
N PHE A 446 -12.04 -24.04 -10.79
CA PHE A 446 -12.05 -25.14 -11.77
C PHE A 446 -12.10 -24.67 -13.23
N ALA A 447 -12.63 -23.46 -13.49
CA ALA A 447 -12.60 -22.85 -14.80
C ALA A 447 -11.22 -22.25 -15.14
N LYS A 448 -10.55 -21.66 -14.14
CA LYS A 448 -9.19 -21.11 -14.28
C LYS A 448 -8.13 -22.21 -14.41
N GLU A 449 -8.31 -23.31 -13.68
CA GLU A 449 -7.37 -24.43 -13.61
C GLU A 449 -8.09 -25.76 -13.89
N PRO A 450 -8.23 -26.15 -15.18
CA PRO A 450 -8.96 -27.37 -15.54
C PRO A 450 -8.41 -28.65 -14.89
N ASN A 451 -7.11 -28.68 -14.57
CA ASN A 451 -6.44 -29.81 -13.89
C ASN A 451 -6.71 -29.89 -12.38
N ALA A 452 -7.36 -28.89 -11.78
CA ALA A 452 -7.76 -28.96 -10.38
C ALA A 452 -8.76 -30.12 -10.18
N GLY A 453 -8.43 -31.04 -9.27
CA GLY A 453 -9.28 -32.11 -8.79
C GLY A 453 -10.05 -31.73 -7.54
N ALA A 454 -9.43 -30.92 -6.68
CA ALA A 454 -10.05 -30.36 -5.47
C ALA A 454 -9.61 -28.91 -5.22
N VAL A 455 -10.48 -28.14 -4.57
CA VAL A 455 -10.25 -26.76 -4.14
C VAL A 455 -10.58 -26.63 -2.65
N GLY A 456 -9.61 -26.16 -1.87
CA GLY A 456 -9.74 -25.89 -0.45
C GLY A 456 -9.71 -24.40 -0.13
N ALA A 457 -10.19 -24.08 1.07
CA ALA A 457 -10.36 -22.71 1.55
C ALA A 457 -9.21 -22.21 2.44
N LYS A 458 -9.11 -20.89 2.58
CA LYS A 458 -8.48 -20.23 3.73
C LYS A 458 -9.39 -20.36 4.95
N LEU A 459 -8.96 -21.20 5.89
CA LEU A 459 -9.70 -21.44 7.13
C LEU A 459 -9.21 -20.47 8.21
N VAL A 460 -10.12 -19.64 8.69
CA VAL A 460 -9.90 -18.68 9.78
C VAL A 460 -10.66 -19.15 11.01
N ARG A 461 -10.03 -19.13 12.18
CA ARG A 461 -10.69 -19.49 13.44
C ARG A 461 -11.41 -18.31 14.04
N THR A 462 -12.22 -18.58 15.04
CA THR A 462 -13.03 -17.58 15.76
C THR A 462 -12.24 -16.49 16.47
N ASN A 463 -10.95 -16.73 16.71
CA ASN A 463 -10.03 -15.76 17.29
C ASN A 463 -9.38 -14.84 16.24
N GLY A 464 -9.76 -14.98 14.96
CA GLY A 464 -9.24 -14.19 13.85
C GLY A 464 -7.91 -14.69 13.29
N LEU A 465 -7.34 -15.79 13.82
CA LEU A 465 -6.10 -16.39 13.34
C LEU A 465 -6.37 -17.53 12.37
N LEU A 466 -5.39 -17.84 11.52
CA LEU A 466 -5.48 -18.97 10.60
C LEU A 466 -5.57 -20.31 11.35
N GLN A 467 -6.45 -21.18 10.87
CA GLN A 467 -6.35 -22.62 11.09
C GLN A 467 -5.36 -23.21 10.09
N GLU A 468 -5.52 -22.87 8.81
CA GLU A 468 -4.65 -23.32 7.72
C GLU A 468 -4.77 -22.42 6.48
N ALA A 469 -3.67 -22.30 5.75
CA ALA A 469 -3.58 -21.72 4.41
C ALA A 469 -3.16 -22.81 3.39
N GLY A 470 -3.92 -23.93 3.40
CA GLY A 470 -3.49 -25.22 2.89
C GLY A 470 -2.65 -25.99 3.91
N SER A 471 -2.37 -27.27 3.64
CA SER A 471 -1.71 -28.15 4.60
C SER A 471 -0.56 -28.94 4.00
N ILE A 472 0.40 -29.28 4.85
CA ILE A 472 1.68 -29.90 4.51
C ILE A 472 1.71 -31.34 5.03
N ILE A 473 2.27 -32.25 4.23
CA ILE A 473 2.60 -33.63 4.62
C ILE A 473 4.11 -33.79 4.68
N TRP A 474 4.62 -34.26 5.82
CA TRP A 474 6.04 -34.45 6.08
C TRP A 474 6.52 -35.88 5.74
N GLY A 475 7.82 -36.05 5.59
CA GLY A 475 8.46 -37.35 5.30
C GLY A 475 8.32 -38.41 6.40
N ASP A 476 7.89 -38.02 7.60
CA ASP A 476 7.49 -38.92 8.69
C ASP A 476 5.98 -39.23 8.70
N GLY A 477 5.25 -38.81 7.66
CA GLY A 477 3.79 -38.91 7.55
C GLY A 477 3.01 -37.93 8.44
N GLY A 478 3.69 -37.09 9.22
CA GLY A 478 3.06 -36.06 10.02
C GLY A 478 2.41 -35.00 9.13
N VAL A 479 1.37 -34.35 9.65
CA VAL A 479 0.64 -33.30 8.92
C VAL A 479 0.53 -32.02 9.74
N CYS A 480 0.49 -30.86 9.07
CA CYS A 480 0.18 -29.59 9.72
C CYS A 480 -0.54 -28.61 8.78
N GLY A 481 -1.43 -27.79 9.34
CA GLY A 481 -1.98 -26.63 8.66
C GLY A 481 -0.91 -25.57 8.49
N TYR A 482 -0.62 -25.17 7.25
CA TYR A 482 0.39 -24.15 6.97
C TYR A 482 -0.05 -22.81 7.55
N LEU A 483 0.88 -22.13 8.25
CA LEU A 483 0.65 -20.85 8.94
C LEU A 483 -0.46 -20.89 10.01
N ARG A 484 -0.69 -22.04 10.64
CA ARG A 484 -1.59 -22.09 11.81
C ARG A 484 -1.14 -21.07 12.85
N ASP A 485 -2.11 -20.37 13.44
CA ASP A 485 -1.92 -19.29 14.43
C ASP A 485 -1.33 -17.97 13.89
N HIS A 486 -1.05 -17.87 12.59
CA HIS A 486 -0.65 -16.59 11.97
C HIS A 486 -1.87 -15.74 11.57
N MET A 487 -1.62 -14.47 11.24
CA MET A 487 -2.64 -13.55 10.75
C MET A 487 -3.07 -13.90 9.31
N PRO A 488 -4.39 -13.89 9.00
CA PRO A 488 -4.90 -14.23 7.67
C PRO A 488 -4.48 -13.30 6.53
N ASP A 489 -4.01 -12.09 6.84
CA ASP A 489 -3.55 -11.07 5.90
C ASP A 489 -2.05 -11.17 5.57
N SER A 490 -1.34 -12.14 6.15
CA SER A 490 0.07 -12.39 5.85
C SER A 490 0.28 -12.66 4.35
N PRO A 491 1.29 -12.06 3.69
CA PRO A 491 1.60 -12.31 2.27
C PRO A 491 1.65 -13.81 1.91
N GLU A 492 2.24 -14.61 2.78
CA GLU A 492 2.43 -16.05 2.60
C GLU A 492 1.09 -16.81 2.56
N ALA A 493 0.02 -16.27 3.13
CA ALA A 493 -1.31 -16.85 3.11
C ALA A 493 -2.17 -16.38 1.92
N ASN A 494 -1.76 -15.34 1.17
CA ASN A 494 -2.63 -14.64 0.22
C ASN A 494 -2.23 -14.82 -1.25
N TYR A 495 -1.85 -16.05 -1.63
CA TYR A 495 -1.73 -16.45 -3.04
C TYR A 495 -2.14 -17.91 -3.24
N VAL A 496 -2.56 -18.24 -4.46
CA VAL A 496 -3.03 -19.56 -4.87
C VAL A 496 -1.86 -20.55 -4.94
N ARG A 497 -2.07 -21.77 -4.43
CA ARG A 497 -1.04 -22.82 -4.43
C ARG A 497 -1.62 -24.19 -4.71
N SER A 498 -0.81 -25.05 -5.33
CA SER A 498 -1.05 -26.48 -5.29
C SER A 498 -0.46 -27.02 -3.99
N VAL A 499 -1.27 -27.63 -3.12
CA VAL A 499 -0.88 -28.06 -1.77
C VAL A 499 -1.01 -29.58 -1.63
N ASP A 500 -0.47 -30.15 -0.54
CA ASP A 500 -0.55 -31.60 -0.34
C ASP A 500 -1.99 -32.03 -0.05
N PHE A 501 -2.69 -31.28 0.81
CA PHE A 501 -4.12 -31.47 1.10
C PHE A 501 -4.75 -30.20 1.68
N CYS A 502 -6.08 -30.19 1.74
CA CYS A 502 -6.89 -29.22 2.48
C CYS A 502 -7.87 -29.96 3.39
N SER A 503 -8.28 -29.34 4.50
CA SER A 503 -9.16 -29.97 5.49
C SER A 503 -10.55 -30.30 4.93
N GLY A 504 -11.13 -31.40 5.40
CA GLY A 504 -12.51 -31.79 5.13
C GLY A 504 -13.56 -30.81 5.64
N ALA A 505 -13.18 -29.79 6.44
CA ALA A 505 -14.06 -28.72 6.87
C ALA A 505 -14.65 -27.94 5.68
N PHE A 506 -13.85 -27.71 4.65
CA PHE A 506 -14.28 -27.20 3.34
C PHE A 506 -13.40 -27.80 2.26
N LEU A 507 -13.95 -28.73 1.48
CA LEU A 507 -13.24 -29.35 0.35
C LEU A 507 -14.20 -29.56 -0.82
N LEU A 508 -14.05 -28.75 -1.87
CA LEU A 508 -14.82 -28.88 -3.11
C LEU A 508 -14.07 -29.77 -4.09
N VAL A 509 -14.68 -30.86 -4.54
CA VAL A 509 -14.05 -31.90 -5.39
C VAL A 509 -14.89 -32.15 -6.63
N ARG A 510 -14.25 -32.46 -7.76
CA ARG A 510 -14.99 -32.95 -8.95
C ARG A 510 -15.68 -34.27 -8.63
N THR A 511 -16.99 -34.36 -8.86
CA THR A 511 -17.79 -35.53 -8.48
C THR A 511 -17.39 -36.79 -9.24
N ASP A 512 -17.04 -36.67 -10.52
CA ASP A 512 -16.58 -37.79 -11.35
C ASP A 512 -15.29 -38.40 -10.81
N LEU A 513 -14.31 -37.56 -10.46
CA LEU A 513 -13.05 -37.98 -9.83
C LEU A 513 -13.29 -38.61 -8.45
N LEU A 514 -14.15 -38.00 -7.63
CA LEU A 514 -14.47 -38.51 -6.30
C LEU A 514 -15.12 -39.90 -6.35
N ARG A 515 -16.01 -40.13 -7.33
CA ARG A 515 -16.62 -41.45 -7.58
C ARG A 515 -15.60 -42.47 -8.07
N GLN A 516 -14.70 -42.10 -8.98
CA GLN A 516 -13.61 -42.99 -9.42
C GLN A 516 -12.71 -43.41 -8.26
N LEU A 517 -12.53 -42.53 -7.28
CA LEU A 517 -11.75 -42.77 -6.07
C LEU A 517 -12.54 -43.46 -4.96
N SER A 518 -13.84 -43.72 -5.14
CA SER A 518 -14.72 -44.32 -4.13
C SER A 518 -14.79 -43.54 -2.80
N GLY A 519 -14.64 -42.21 -2.85
CA GLY A 519 -14.71 -41.35 -1.67
C GLY A 519 -13.54 -41.53 -0.69
N PHE A 520 -13.83 -41.41 0.60
CA PHE A 520 -12.86 -41.60 1.67
C PHE A 520 -12.56 -43.08 1.89
N ASP A 521 -11.32 -43.41 2.24
CA ASP A 521 -10.92 -44.80 2.50
C ASP A 521 -11.42 -45.27 3.89
N PRO A 522 -12.27 -46.31 3.97
CA PRO A 522 -12.85 -46.77 5.24
C PRO A 522 -11.86 -47.21 6.31
N ASP A 523 -10.60 -47.51 5.96
CA ASP A 523 -9.59 -47.93 6.94
C ASP A 523 -9.22 -46.82 7.93
N TYR A 524 -9.54 -45.56 7.62
CA TYR A 524 -9.36 -44.41 8.52
C TYR A 524 -10.57 -44.16 9.42
N ALA A 525 -11.65 -44.94 9.31
CA ALA A 525 -12.86 -44.73 10.11
C ALA A 525 -12.56 -44.80 11.63
N PRO A 526 -13.21 -43.95 12.45
CA PRO A 526 -14.27 -43.01 12.07
C PRO A 526 -13.83 -41.64 11.53
N ALA A 527 -12.57 -41.23 11.72
CA ALA A 527 -12.03 -39.92 11.31
C ALA A 527 -10.48 -39.84 11.41
N TYR A 528 -9.93 -38.70 10.97
CA TYR A 528 -8.52 -38.36 10.79
C TYR A 528 -7.80 -39.13 9.67
N PHE A 529 -7.13 -38.38 8.79
CA PHE A 529 -6.39 -38.81 7.59
C PHE A 529 -7.25 -39.18 6.37
N GLU A 530 -8.58 -39.20 6.46
CA GLU A 530 -9.47 -39.48 5.33
C GLU A 530 -9.34 -38.47 4.19
N GLU A 531 -9.28 -37.18 4.53
CA GLU A 531 -9.13 -36.09 3.58
C GLU A 531 -7.68 -36.01 3.06
N THR A 532 -6.70 -36.28 3.93
CA THR A 532 -5.28 -36.33 3.59
C THR A 532 -5.03 -37.41 2.53
N ASP A 533 -5.54 -38.62 2.78
CA ASP A 533 -5.42 -39.75 1.87
C ASP A 533 -6.18 -39.53 0.56
N LEU A 534 -7.40 -38.98 0.62
CA LEU A 534 -8.15 -38.61 -0.59
C LEU A 534 -7.38 -37.62 -1.46
N CYS A 535 -6.81 -36.56 -0.86
CA CYS A 535 -6.03 -35.56 -1.57
C CYS A 535 -4.77 -36.18 -2.23
N VAL A 536 -4.07 -37.08 -1.54
CA VAL A 536 -2.94 -37.82 -2.13
C VAL A 536 -3.40 -38.70 -3.29
N ARG A 537 -4.54 -39.41 -3.16
CA ARG A 537 -5.11 -40.22 -4.25
C ARG A 537 -5.56 -39.39 -5.45
N ILE A 538 -6.09 -38.17 -5.23
CA ILE A 538 -6.38 -37.19 -6.28
C ILE A 538 -5.11 -36.85 -7.06
N ARG A 539 -4.00 -36.58 -6.35
CA ARG A 539 -2.69 -36.32 -6.97
C ARG A 539 -2.14 -37.52 -7.73
N GLN A 540 -2.29 -38.73 -7.20
CA GLN A 540 -1.91 -39.96 -7.89
C GLN A 540 -2.70 -40.21 -9.19
N LYS A 541 -3.87 -39.59 -9.36
CA LYS A 541 -4.64 -39.57 -10.61
C LYS A 541 -4.23 -38.47 -11.59
N GLY A 542 -3.24 -37.65 -11.23
CA GLY A 542 -2.71 -36.56 -12.07
C GLY A 542 -3.41 -35.21 -11.90
N ALA A 543 -4.38 -35.11 -10.98
CA ALA A 543 -5.11 -33.88 -10.70
C ALA A 543 -4.52 -33.12 -9.51
N ASP A 544 -4.66 -31.80 -9.48
CA ASP A 544 -4.13 -30.96 -8.41
C ASP A 544 -5.12 -30.72 -7.27
N VAL A 545 -4.58 -30.55 -6.06
CA VAL A 545 -5.31 -30.04 -4.91
C VAL A 545 -4.90 -28.59 -4.72
N VAL A 546 -5.84 -27.68 -4.87
CA VAL A 546 -5.56 -26.24 -4.94
C VAL A 546 -6.09 -25.53 -3.71
N TYR A 547 -5.21 -24.83 -3.02
CA TYR A 547 -5.57 -23.83 -2.02
C TYR A 547 -5.85 -22.49 -2.74
N ASP A 548 -7.04 -21.92 -2.52
CA ASP A 548 -7.39 -20.60 -3.04
C ASP A 548 -7.70 -19.62 -1.89
N PRO A 549 -6.89 -18.56 -1.69
CA PRO A 549 -7.08 -17.59 -0.60
C PRO A 549 -8.32 -16.70 -0.78
N ALA A 550 -8.95 -16.69 -1.96
CA ALA A 550 -10.22 -16.00 -2.20
C ALA A 550 -11.43 -16.79 -1.66
N VAL A 551 -11.25 -18.08 -1.36
CA VAL A 551 -12.26 -18.91 -0.69
C VAL A 551 -12.02 -18.81 0.80
N VAL A 552 -12.80 -17.99 1.51
CA VAL A 552 -12.59 -17.74 2.95
C VAL A 552 -13.73 -18.35 3.76
N VAL A 553 -13.37 -19.12 4.79
CA VAL A 553 -14.31 -19.78 5.69
C VAL A 553 -13.88 -19.54 7.13
N VAL A 554 -14.82 -19.14 7.98
CA VAL A 554 -14.60 -19.10 9.43
C VAL A 554 -15.02 -20.44 10.01
N HIS A 555 -14.10 -21.17 10.62
CA HIS A 555 -14.32 -22.52 11.16
C HIS A 555 -14.19 -22.51 12.69
N TYR A 556 -15.13 -23.18 13.37
CA TYR A 556 -15.29 -23.07 14.83
C TYR A 556 -14.58 -24.18 15.62
N GLU A 557 -14.13 -25.26 14.97
CA GLU A 557 -13.45 -26.43 15.59
C GLU A 557 -14.22 -26.93 16.85
N TYR A 558 -15.54 -27.09 16.74
CA TYR A 558 -16.44 -27.49 17.85
C TYR A 558 -16.40 -29.01 18.11
N GLY A 559 -15.98 -29.80 17.12
CA GLY A 559 -15.82 -31.25 17.21
C GLY A 559 -14.40 -31.71 17.55
N THR A 560 -14.10 -31.93 18.84
CA THR A 560 -13.05 -32.85 19.35
C THR A 560 -11.66 -32.80 18.68
N SER A 561 -11.06 -31.62 18.50
CA SER A 561 -9.60 -31.53 18.36
C SER A 561 -8.94 -31.49 19.76
N GLY A 562 -7.97 -32.37 20.02
CA GLY A 562 -7.13 -32.32 21.23
C GLY A 562 -7.53 -33.22 22.41
N THR A 563 -8.49 -34.13 22.25
CA THR A 563 -8.76 -35.18 23.25
C THR A 563 -7.69 -36.28 23.19
N LEU A 564 -7.51 -37.03 24.29
CA LEU A 564 -6.58 -38.19 24.31
C LEU A 564 -6.95 -39.23 23.23
N GLU A 565 -8.24 -39.45 23.01
CA GLU A 565 -8.75 -40.42 22.02
C GLU A 565 -8.50 -39.97 20.57
N SER A 566 -8.70 -38.69 20.26
CA SER A 566 -8.39 -38.15 18.92
C SER A 566 -6.89 -38.23 18.62
N ASN A 567 -6.04 -37.86 19.59
CA ASN A 567 -4.58 -37.97 19.44
C ASN A 567 -4.12 -39.42 19.21
N GLN A 568 -4.70 -40.40 19.94
CA GLN A 568 -4.40 -41.81 19.71
C GLN A 568 -4.83 -42.29 18.33
N MET A 569 -6.00 -41.87 17.87
CA MET A 569 -6.52 -42.21 16.53
C MET A 569 -5.64 -41.63 15.42
N MET A 570 -5.22 -40.37 15.54
CA MET A 570 -4.30 -39.72 14.61
C MET A 570 -2.98 -40.49 14.49
N VAL A 571 -2.40 -40.94 15.61
CA VAL A 571 -1.15 -41.72 15.59
C VAL A 571 -1.34 -43.06 14.86
N VAL A 572 -2.43 -43.78 15.12
CA VAL A 572 -2.73 -45.06 14.45
C VAL A 572 -2.95 -44.86 12.96
N ASN A 573 -3.75 -43.85 12.58
CA ASN A 573 -4.08 -43.58 11.19
C ASN A 573 -2.88 -42.99 10.41
N GLN A 574 -1.98 -42.25 11.07
CA GLN A 574 -0.71 -41.83 10.49
C GLN A 574 0.14 -43.03 10.03
N GLN A 575 0.23 -44.09 10.83
CA GLN A 575 0.99 -45.29 10.44
C GLN A 575 0.37 -45.98 9.22
N LYS A 576 -0.96 -46.16 9.22
CA LYS A 576 -1.69 -46.70 8.05
C LYS A 576 -1.44 -45.86 6.80
N PHE A 577 -1.47 -44.53 6.95
CA PHE A 577 -1.25 -43.59 5.86
C PHE A 577 0.16 -43.72 5.27
N ILE A 578 1.19 -43.83 6.12
CA ILE A 578 2.57 -44.07 5.68
C ILE A 578 2.70 -45.38 4.92
N GLU A 579 2.09 -46.46 5.42
CA GLU A 579 2.13 -47.78 4.79
C GLU A 579 1.48 -47.77 3.40
N LYS A 580 0.31 -47.13 3.27
CA LYS A 580 -0.44 -47.03 2.01
C LYS A 580 0.22 -46.10 0.99
N ASN A 581 0.74 -44.96 1.44
CA ASN A 581 1.22 -43.88 0.59
C ASN A 581 2.75 -43.75 0.59
N ARG A 582 3.48 -44.85 0.82
CA ARG A 582 4.95 -44.86 0.96
C ARG A 582 5.67 -44.11 -0.17
N ALA A 583 5.30 -44.36 -1.43
CA ALA A 583 5.91 -43.69 -2.57
C ALA A 583 5.70 -42.17 -2.56
N TYR A 584 4.59 -41.68 -2.01
CA TYR A 584 4.34 -40.25 -1.85
C TYR A 584 5.19 -39.69 -0.70
N ILE A 585 5.18 -40.36 0.45
CA ILE A 585 5.93 -39.97 1.66
C ILE A 585 7.43 -39.89 1.40
N GLU A 586 8.00 -40.82 0.65
CA GLU A 586 9.42 -40.83 0.28
C GLU A 586 9.86 -39.58 -0.52
N THR A 587 8.91 -38.87 -1.14
CA THR A 587 9.18 -37.60 -1.84
C THR A 587 9.00 -36.36 -0.97
N ARG A 588 8.47 -36.50 0.26
CA ARG A 588 8.17 -35.37 1.14
C ARG A 588 9.40 -34.95 1.95
N PRO A 589 9.57 -33.64 2.24
CA PRO A 589 10.69 -33.16 3.02
C PRO A 589 10.60 -33.62 4.49
N ALA A 590 11.75 -33.72 5.15
CA ALA A 590 11.80 -33.93 6.59
C ALA A 590 11.24 -32.70 7.33
N ARG A 591 10.54 -32.93 8.45
CA ARG A 591 9.95 -31.87 9.26
C ARG A 591 11.03 -31.01 9.90
N ASN A 592 11.10 -29.75 9.48
CA ASN A 592 12.02 -28.73 10.00
C ASN A 592 11.39 -27.36 9.73
N PRO A 593 11.35 -26.41 10.70
CA PRO A 593 10.82 -25.06 10.48
C PRO A 593 11.42 -24.32 9.27
N HIS A 594 12.66 -24.63 8.89
CA HIS A 594 13.28 -24.05 7.70
C HIS A 594 12.68 -24.61 6.40
N GLN A 595 12.08 -25.80 6.42
CA GLN A 595 11.55 -26.50 5.25
C GLN A 595 10.10 -26.11 4.90
N ASP A 596 9.39 -25.42 5.80
CA ASP A 596 7.99 -25.00 5.60
C ASP A 596 7.80 -24.22 4.29
N LEU A 597 8.77 -23.38 3.91
CA LEU A 597 8.72 -22.57 2.69
C LEU A 597 8.75 -23.39 1.40
N TRP A 598 9.43 -24.54 1.40
CA TRP A 598 9.44 -25.47 0.26
C TRP A 598 8.26 -26.43 0.33
N ALA A 599 7.89 -26.86 1.53
CA ALA A 599 6.84 -27.85 1.75
C ALA A 599 5.42 -27.28 1.55
N ARG A 600 5.23 -25.95 1.64
CA ARG A 600 3.92 -25.28 1.43
C ARG A 600 3.31 -25.45 0.03
N SER A 601 4.09 -25.92 -0.94
CA SER A 601 3.66 -26.18 -2.31
C SER A 601 3.99 -27.62 -2.71
N ALA A 602 2.97 -28.39 -3.08
CA ALA A 602 3.14 -29.79 -3.50
C ALA A 602 3.69 -29.93 -4.93
N VAL A 603 3.65 -28.85 -5.71
CA VAL A 603 4.24 -28.77 -7.06
C VAL A 603 5.42 -27.79 -6.99
N PRO A 604 6.66 -28.26 -7.23
CA PRO A 604 7.82 -27.37 -7.20
C PRO A 604 7.78 -26.40 -8.39
N ALA A 605 8.22 -25.17 -8.16
CA ALA A 605 8.41 -24.20 -9.21
C ALA A 605 9.64 -24.55 -10.07
N THR A 606 9.68 -24.05 -11.31
CA THR A 606 10.88 -24.16 -12.15
C THR A 606 12.04 -23.35 -11.59
N LYS A 607 11.75 -22.14 -11.07
CA LYS A 607 12.62 -21.29 -10.27
C LYS A 607 11.81 -20.49 -9.25
N ASN A 608 12.42 -20.18 -8.12
CA ASN A 608 11.95 -19.19 -7.14
C ASN A 608 12.64 -17.86 -7.42
N VAL A 609 11.85 -16.84 -7.76
CA VAL A 609 12.34 -15.50 -8.11
C VAL A 609 11.89 -14.49 -7.07
N LEU A 610 12.82 -13.72 -6.53
CA LEU A 610 12.51 -12.50 -5.77
C LEU A 610 12.55 -11.30 -6.72
N PHE A 611 11.41 -10.72 -7.03
CA PHE A 611 11.28 -9.56 -7.88
C PHE A 611 11.21 -8.29 -7.01
N ILE A 612 12.27 -7.48 -7.03
CA ILE A 612 12.40 -6.25 -6.24
C ILE A 612 12.15 -5.04 -7.14
N GLU A 613 11.21 -4.18 -6.75
CA GLU A 613 10.81 -2.97 -7.49
C GLU A 613 10.60 -1.80 -6.52
N ASP A 614 10.59 -0.55 -7.00
CA ASP A 614 10.35 0.63 -6.13
C ASP A 614 9.05 0.49 -5.32
N PHE A 615 7.96 0.20 -6.02
CA PHE A 615 6.62 -0.03 -5.48
C PHE A 615 6.07 -1.34 -6.05
N LEU A 616 4.97 -1.84 -5.50
CA LEU A 616 4.23 -2.93 -6.14
C LEU A 616 3.87 -2.51 -7.58
N PRO A 617 4.26 -3.27 -8.62
CA PRO A 617 4.17 -2.82 -10.01
C PRO A 617 2.74 -2.94 -10.55
N PHE A 618 1.85 -2.08 -10.06
CA PHE A 618 0.51 -1.91 -10.61
C PHE A 618 0.58 -1.22 -11.97
N ARG A 619 -0.17 -1.73 -12.94
CA ARG A 619 -0.17 -1.23 -14.34
C ARG A 619 -0.56 0.25 -14.43
N HIS A 620 -1.44 0.72 -13.56
CA HIS A 620 -1.92 2.11 -13.56
C HIS A 620 -0.86 3.14 -13.11
N LEU A 621 0.28 2.71 -12.53
CA LEU A 621 1.35 3.61 -12.10
C LEU A 621 2.24 4.08 -13.27
N GLY A 622 2.19 3.41 -14.42
CA GLY A 622 2.92 3.81 -15.63
C GLY A 622 3.52 2.65 -16.42
N SER A 623 4.17 2.98 -17.53
CA SER A 623 4.71 1.99 -18.48
C SER A 623 5.80 1.09 -17.87
N GLY A 624 6.69 1.64 -17.05
CA GLY A 624 7.74 0.86 -16.39
C GLY A 624 7.15 -0.21 -15.45
N PHE A 625 6.16 0.17 -14.64
CA PHE A 625 5.46 -0.78 -13.76
C PHE A 625 4.60 -1.77 -14.52
N THR A 626 3.98 -1.36 -15.63
CA THR A 626 3.26 -2.27 -16.53
C THR A 626 4.20 -3.35 -17.07
N ARG A 627 5.41 -2.96 -17.51
CA ARG A 627 6.42 -3.92 -17.97
C ARG A 627 6.86 -4.86 -16.85
N SER A 628 7.16 -4.36 -15.65
CA SER A 628 7.49 -5.21 -14.50
C SER A 628 6.38 -6.23 -14.21
N ASN A 629 5.11 -5.81 -14.29
CA ASN A 629 3.95 -6.70 -14.17
C ASN A 629 3.88 -7.77 -15.29
N ASP A 630 4.19 -7.40 -16.53
CA ASP A 630 4.25 -8.34 -17.66
C ASP A 630 5.36 -9.38 -17.48
N VAL A 631 6.53 -8.96 -16.98
CA VAL A 631 7.63 -9.87 -16.63
C VAL A 631 7.19 -10.87 -15.56
N ILE A 632 6.62 -10.39 -14.45
CA ILE A 632 6.09 -11.24 -13.38
C ILE A 632 5.03 -12.21 -13.93
N THR A 633 4.12 -11.70 -14.78
CA THR A 633 3.06 -12.51 -15.39
C THR A 633 3.61 -13.60 -16.29
N ALA A 634 4.61 -13.30 -17.12
CA ALA A 634 5.26 -14.28 -17.97
C ALA A 634 6.00 -15.36 -17.15
N MET A 635 6.72 -14.95 -16.09
CA MET A 635 7.40 -15.86 -15.16
C MET A 635 6.42 -16.84 -14.51
N VAL A 636 5.31 -16.35 -13.97
CA VAL A 636 4.33 -17.19 -13.26
C VAL A 636 3.52 -18.06 -14.24
N LYS A 637 2.89 -17.45 -15.25
CA LYS A 637 1.91 -18.14 -16.11
C LYS A 637 2.55 -18.97 -17.22
N SER A 638 3.70 -18.54 -17.76
CA SER A 638 4.30 -19.17 -18.95
C SER A 638 5.54 -20.00 -18.63
N LEU A 639 6.30 -19.63 -17.58
CA LEU A 639 7.54 -20.33 -17.21
C LEU A 639 7.40 -21.22 -15.96
N GLY A 640 6.26 -21.17 -15.26
CA GLY A 640 6.04 -21.95 -14.04
C GLY A 640 6.96 -21.56 -12.88
N CYS A 641 7.45 -20.33 -12.87
CA CYS A 641 8.25 -19.80 -11.76
C CYS A 641 7.35 -19.39 -10.60
N HIS A 642 7.84 -19.53 -9.38
CA HIS A 642 7.23 -18.89 -8.21
C HIS A 642 7.89 -17.52 -8.03
N VAL A 643 7.09 -16.46 -8.05
CA VAL A 643 7.59 -15.08 -7.96
C VAL A 643 7.08 -14.47 -6.66
N THR A 644 8.02 -14.04 -5.81
CA THR A 644 7.75 -13.13 -4.70
C THR A 644 8.01 -11.71 -5.16
N VAL A 645 6.99 -10.84 -5.10
CA VAL A 645 7.09 -9.42 -5.44
C VAL A 645 7.34 -8.62 -4.16
N TYR A 646 8.44 -7.87 -4.13
CA TYR A 646 8.91 -7.14 -2.96
C TYR A 646 9.14 -5.65 -3.30
N PRO A 647 8.48 -4.71 -2.61
CA PRO A 647 8.70 -3.29 -2.83
C PRO A 647 9.87 -2.75 -1.99
N VAL A 648 10.63 -1.81 -2.55
CA VAL A 648 11.65 -1.04 -1.81
C VAL A 648 10.98 -0.05 -0.87
N PHE A 649 9.92 0.60 -1.32
CA PHE A 649 9.13 1.53 -0.52
C PHE A 649 7.87 0.85 -0.02
N ARG A 650 7.69 0.82 1.31
CA ARG A 650 6.51 0.21 1.92
C ARG A 650 5.24 0.89 1.38
N PRO A 651 4.25 0.12 0.88
CA PRO A 651 2.96 0.66 0.46
C PRO A 651 2.27 1.41 1.60
N MET A 652 1.70 2.59 1.31
CA MET A 652 0.85 3.31 2.25
C MET A 652 -0.54 2.66 2.30
N GLY A 653 -0.68 1.65 3.15
CA GLY A 653 -1.93 0.91 3.31
C GLY A 653 -2.17 -0.14 2.22
N MET A 654 -3.19 -0.98 2.44
CA MET A 654 -3.67 -1.91 1.42
C MET A 654 -4.56 -1.15 0.42
N VAL A 655 -4.27 -1.30 -0.86
CA VAL A 655 -5.14 -0.85 -1.95
C VAL A 655 -6.02 -2.03 -2.37
N ASP A 656 -7.27 -1.78 -2.78
CA ASP A 656 -8.23 -2.82 -3.18
C ASP A 656 -7.65 -3.84 -4.18
N ASP A 657 -6.73 -3.39 -5.04
CA ASP A 657 -6.12 -4.21 -6.09
C ASP A 657 -4.90 -5.05 -5.66
N THR A 658 -4.50 -5.03 -4.38
CA THR A 658 -3.20 -5.58 -3.92
C THR A 658 -2.94 -7.01 -4.39
N TYR A 659 -3.95 -7.87 -4.35
CA TYR A 659 -3.83 -9.27 -4.76
C TYR A 659 -4.46 -9.57 -6.13
N THR A 660 -5.25 -8.65 -6.70
CA THR A 660 -5.90 -8.82 -8.01
C THR A 660 -5.09 -8.23 -9.16
N GLY A 661 -4.18 -7.30 -8.89
CA GLY A 661 -3.31 -6.65 -9.88
C GLY A 661 -2.17 -7.52 -10.41
N PHE A 662 -1.99 -8.73 -9.88
CA PHE A 662 -0.91 -9.65 -10.21
C PHE A 662 -1.46 -11.04 -10.55
N PRO A 663 -0.67 -11.94 -11.17
CA PRO A 663 -1.03 -13.36 -11.23
C PRO A 663 -1.33 -13.89 -9.83
N ASP A 664 -2.46 -14.58 -9.66
CA ASP A 664 -2.96 -15.05 -8.36
C ASP A 664 -2.06 -16.09 -7.66
N ARG A 665 -1.10 -16.67 -8.39
CA ARG A 665 -0.04 -17.55 -7.87
C ARG A 665 1.26 -16.82 -7.46
N ALA A 666 1.33 -15.50 -7.60
CA ALA A 666 2.46 -14.70 -7.15
C ALA A 666 2.31 -14.31 -5.67
N GLU A 667 3.39 -14.38 -4.89
CA GLU A 667 3.42 -13.94 -3.50
C GLU A 667 3.68 -12.42 -3.45
N ILE A 668 2.75 -11.64 -2.90
CA ILE A 668 2.84 -10.16 -2.87
C ILE A 668 3.17 -9.66 -1.47
N VAL A 669 4.39 -9.15 -1.28
CA VAL A 669 4.84 -8.64 0.02
C VAL A 669 4.42 -7.18 0.18
N ALA A 670 3.19 -6.94 0.62
CA ALA A 670 2.62 -5.59 0.73
C ALA A 670 2.90 -4.87 2.07
N ASN A 671 3.44 -5.58 3.07
CA ASN A 671 3.63 -5.06 4.44
C ASN A 671 5.09 -4.76 4.82
N LYS A 672 6.02 -4.84 3.86
CA LYS A 672 7.47 -4.66 4.11
C LYS A 672 8.08 -3.61 3.18
N GLY A 673 9.26 -3.12 3.55
CA GLY A 673 10.07 -2.18 2.76
C GLY A 673 11.57 -2.55 2.81
N LEU A 674 12.43 -1.67 2.29
CA LEU A 674 13.88 -1.86 2.26
C LEU A 674 14.47 -2.20 3.64
N GLU A 675 13.95 -1.58 4.70
CA GLU A 675 14.39 -1.76 6.08
C GLU A 675 14.14 -3.18 6.64
N ASP A 676 13.19 -3.92 6.05
CA ASP A 676 12.86 -5.28 6.45
C ASP A 676 13.60 -6.34 5.61
N LEU A 677 14.22 -5.93 4.50
CA LEU A 677 14.69 -6.86 3.47
C LEU A 677 15.77 -7.80 3.98
N ALA A 678 16.71 -7.32 4.81
CA ALA A 678 17.75 -8.16 5.38
C ALA A 678 17.16 -9.29 6.25
N GLY A 679 16.25 -8.95 7.16
CA GLY A 679 15.56 -9.93 8.00
C GLY A 679 14.69 -10.89 7.18
N PHE A 680 14.05 -10.39 6.13
CA PHE A 680 13.27 -11.18 5.19
C PHE A 680 14.13 -12.22 4.46
N LEU A 681 15.26 -11.81 3.86
CA LEU A 681 16.18 -12.72 3.17
C LEU A 681 16.79 -13.75 4.12
N ASN A 682 17.20 -13.33 5.32
CA ASN A 682 17.76 -14.23 6.33
C ASN A 682 16.73 -15.23 6.88
N SER A 683 15.43 -14.94 6.78
CA SER A 683 14.36 -15.90 7.09
C SER A 683 14.11 -16.92 5.97
N ARG A 684 14.71 -16.74 4.79
CA ARG A 684 14.52 -17.56 3.59
C ARG A 684 15.85 -18.04 2.98
N PRO A 685 16.77 -18.60 3.79
CA PRO A 685 18.11 -18.95 3.31
C PRO A 685 18.04 -20.02 2.21
N GLY A 686 18.67 -19.76 1.06
CA GLY A 686 18.71 -20.68 -0.08
C GLY A 686 17.38 -20.85 -0.81
N TYR A 687 16.35 -20.05 -0.52
CA TYR A 687 15.03 -20.20 -1.13
C TYR A 687 14.97 -19.67 -2.58
N TYR A 688 15.68 -18.58 -2.86
CA TYR A 688 15.63 -17.89 -4.15
C TYR A 688 16.77 -18.34 -5.07
N ASP A 689 16.41 -18.70 -6.32
CA ASP A 689 17.36 -18.99 -7.38
C ASP A 689 17.84 -17.70 -8.07
N VAL A 690 16.93 -16.72 -8.19
CA VAL A 690 17.18 -15.45 -8.86
C VAL A 690 16.58 -14.29 -8.07
N ILE A 691 17.37 -13.24 -7.86
CA ILE A 691 16.87 -11.91 -7.48
C ILE A 691 16.83 -11.06 -8.75
N TRP A 692 15.64 -10.60 -9.11
CA TRP A 692 15.41 -9.65 -10.18
C TRP A 692 15.26 -8.25 -9.58
N VAL A 693 16.28 -7.41 -9.74
CA VAL A 693 16.26 -6.01 -9.31
C VAL A 693 15.80 -5.15 -10.46
N ALA A 694 14.63 -4.54 -10.32
CA ALA A 694 14.13 -3.56 -11.28
C ALA A 694 14.63 -2.15 -10.93
N ARG A 695 14.97 -1.40 -11.99
CA ARG A 695 15.50 -0.03 -12.01
C ARG A 695 16.92 0.10 -11.49
N THR A 696 17.74 0.84 -12.24
CA THR A 696 19.18 0.97 -11.97
C THR A 696 19.48 1.53 -10.58
N HIS A 697 18.71 2.51 -10.10
CA HIS A 697 18.96 3.14 -8.79
C HIS A 697 18.75 2.21 -7.59
N ASN A 698 17.99 1.11 -7.76
CA ASN A 698 17.81 0.13 -6.69
C ASN A 698 19.07 -0.71 -6.47
N ALA A 699 19.95 -0.84 -7.46
CA ALA A 699 21.21 -1.55 -7.29
C ALA A 699 22.05 -0.92 -6.17
N GLU A 700 22.13 0.41 -6.11
CA GLU A 700 22.87 1.09 -5.06
C GLU A 700 22.24 0.88 -3.67
N ARG A 701 20.92 0.98 -3.56
CA ARG A 701 20.19 0.80 -2.29
C ARG A 701 20.34 -0.62 -1.74
N LEU A 702 20.34 -1.62 -2.63
CA LEU A 702 20.32 -3.03 -2.27
C LEU A 702 21.73 -3.60 -2.04
N ALA A 703 22.78 -2.99 -2.61
CA ALA A 703 24.14 -3.52 -2.52
C ALA A 703 24.59 -3.85 -1.08
N PRO A 704 24.38 -2.98 -0.06
CA PRO A 704 24.75 -3.31 1.32
C PRO A 704 23.96 -4.49 1.89
N VAL A 705 22.65 -4.55 1.62
CA VAL A 705 21.74 -5.59 2.12
C VAL A 705 22.08 -6.96 1.52
N LEU A 706 22.35 -7.00 0.20
CA LEU A 706 22.74 -8.24 -0.48
C LEU A 706 24.10 -8.75 -0.01
N ALA A 707 25.04 -7.84 0.30
CA ALA A 707 26.34 -8.20 0.87
C ALA A 707 26.19 -8.76 2.30
N GLU A 708 25.36 -8.14 3.14
CA GLU A 708 25.02 -8.64 4.49
C GLU A 708 24.38 -10.04 4.43
N CYS A 709 23.50 -10.26 3.46
CA CYS A 709 22.74 -11.51 3.30
C CYS A 709 23.44 -12.56 2.42
N ALA A 710 24.74 -12.41 2.12
CA ALA A 710 25.47 -13.29 1.20
C ALA A 710 25.34 -14.78 1.56
N GLY A 711 25.30 -15.12 2.86
CA GLY A 711 25.09 -16.49 3.32
C GLY A 711 23.70 -17.04 2.99
N ALA A 712 22.65 -16.23 3.17
CA ALA A 712 21.27 -16.59 2.82
C ALA A 712 21.05 -16.67 1.30
N LEU A 713 21.87 -15.95 0.53
CA LEU A 713 21.81 -15.89 -0.94
C LEU A 713 22.81 -16.82 -1.64
N SER A 714 23.38 -17.78 -0.91
CA SER A 714 24.30 -18.75 -1.50
C SER A 714 23.63 -19.52 -2.64
N GLY A 715 24.25 -19.52 -3.83
CA GLY A 715 23.70 -20.14 -5.04
C GLY A 715 22.69 -19.29 -5.82
N CYS A 716 22.34 -18.09 -5.35
CA CYS A 716 21.43 -17.17 -6.03
C CYS A 716 22.16 -16.34 -7.10
N SER A 717 21.46 -16.06 -8.21
CA SER A 717 21.89 -15.10 -9.22
C SER A 717 21.15 -13.77 -9.07
N VAL A 718 21.79 -12.66 -9.45
CA VAL A 718 21.21 -11.31 -9.43
C VAL A 718 21.14 -10.78 -10.86
N VAL A 719 19.93 -10.42 -11.28
CA VAL A 719 19.64 -9.75 -12.55
C VAL A 719 19.30 -8.29 -12.25
N LEU A 720 19.93 -7.35 -12.95
CA LEU A 720 19.58 -5.93 -12.89
C LEU A 720 18.87 -5.52 -14.17
N ASP A 721 17.59 -5.21 -14.06
CA ASP A 721 16.79 -4.65 -15.15
C ASP A 721 16.79 -3.14 -15.06
N THR A 722 17.37 -2.47 -16.06
CA THR A 722 17.56 -1.02 -16.01
C THR A 722 16.23 -0.27 -16.11
N GLU A 723 15.22 -0.83 -16.78
CA GLU A 723 13.95 -0.19 -17.21
C GLU A 723 14.15 1.02 -18.14
N ALA A 724 15.04 1.95 -17.78
CA ALA A 724 15.49 3.06 -18.58
C ALA A 724 16.93 3.45 -18.18
N VAL A 725 17.67 4.04 -19.13
CA VAL A 725 18.93 4.74 -18.82
C VAL A 725 18.60 6.21 -18.57
N ALA A 726 18.69 6.65 -17.32
CA ALA A 726 18.23 7.98 -16.88
C ALA A 726 19.14 9.11 -17.35
N SER A 727 20.46 8.87 -17.42
CA SER A 727 21.45 9.91 -17.77
C SER A 727 21.18 10.59 -19.12
N GLY A 728 20.72 9.82 -20.12
CA GLY A 728 20.37 10.38 -21.43
C GLY A 728 19.16 11.31 -21.41
N ARG A 729 18.16 10.98 -20.58
CA ARG A 729 16.95 11.79 -20.39
C ARG A 729 17.26 13.12 -19.71
N GLU A 730 18.11 13.12 -18.68
CA GLU A 730 18.48 14.34 -17.95
C GLU A 730 19.24 15.34 -18.83
N LEU A 731 20.15 14.85 -19.70
CA LEU A 731 20.82 15.71 -20.68
C LEU A 731 19.87 16.36 -21.68
N GLN A 732 18.88 15.60 -22.17
CA GLN A 732 17.83 16.16 -23.04
C GLN A 732 17.02 17.23 -22.31
N LYS A 733 16.69 16.99 -21.03
CA LYS A 733 15.96 17.95 -20.18
C LYS A 733 16.74 19.25 -20.00
N TRP A 734 18.05 19.19 -19.69
CA TRP A 734 18.89 20.38 -19.57
C TRP A 734 19.03 21.13 -20.88
N ALA A 735 19.24 20.42 -22.00
CA ALA A 735 19.31 21.04 -23.32
C ALA A 735 18.03 21.82 -23.66
N LEU A 736 16.84 21.30 -23.30
CA LEU A 736 15.56 21.99 -23.47
C LEU A 736 15.42 23.24 -22.59
N LYS A 737 15.96 23.21 -21.37
CA LYS A 737 15.96 24.38 -20.46
C LYS A 737 17.03 25.42 -20.81
N GLY A 738 17.91 25.12 -21.78
CA GLY A 738 19.07 25.95 -22.11
C GLY A 738 20.17 25.91 -21.04
N GLU A 739 20.17 24.87 -20.20
CA GLU A 739 21.13 24.68 -19.11
C GLU A 739 22.33 23.84 -19.60
N GLN A 740 23.54 24.18 -19.13
CA GLN A 740 24.75 23.42 -19.41
C GLN A 740 24.92 22.31 -18.36
N PRO A 741 25.13 21.05 -18.78
CA PRO A 741 25.36 19.97 -17.83
C PRO A 741 26.67 20.18 -17.06
N GLN A 742 26.64 19.99 -15.74
CA GLN A 742 27.85 20.05 -14.90
C GLN A 742 28.81 18.87 -15.14
N HIS A 743 28.29 17.76 -15.67
CA HIS A 743 29.02 16.51 -15.90
C HIS A 743 28.81 16.05 -17.34
N SER A 744 29.82 15.39 -17.90
CA SER A 744 29.70 14.70 -19.18
C SER A 744 28.74 13.51 -19.10
N LEU A 745 28.16 13.10 -20.24
CA LEU A 745 27.31 11.91 -20.31
C LEU A 745 28.03 10.66 -19.75
N GLU A 746 29.32 10.53 -20.03
CA GLU A 746 30.13 9.41 -19.57
C GLU A 746 30.23 9.38 -18.02
N GLU A 747 30.47 10.53 -17.39
CA GLU A 747 30.52 10.64 -15.92
C GLU A 747 29.14 10.35 -15.29
N MET A 748 28.05 10.82 -15.91
CA MET A 748 26.70 10.53 -15.45
C MET A 748 26.38 9.04 -15.53
N LEU A 749 26.72 8.39 -16.64
CA LEU A 749 26.53 6.96 -16.84
C LEU A 749 27.37 6.13 -15.86
N GLN A 750 28.64 6.49 -15.65
CA GLN A 750 29.48 5.83 -14.65
C GLN A 750 28.91 5.96 -13.24
N LYS A 751 28.32 7.12 -12.90
CA LYS A 751 27.63 7.31 -11.63
C LYS A 751 26.35 6.48 -11.53
N GLU A 752 25.54 6.44 -12.59
CA GLU A 752 24.29 5.67 -12.65
C GLU A 752 24.54 4.17 -12.47
N PHE A 753 25.58 3.63 -13.11
CA PHE A 753 25.89 2.19 -13.11
C PHE A 753 26.97 1.77 -12.11
N ARG A 754 27.40 2.65 -11.19
CA ARG A 754 28.48 2.37 -10.22
C ARG A 754 28.26 1.11 -9.38
N SER A 755 27.00 0.81 -9.08
CA SER A 755 26.59 -0.35 -8.27
C SER A 755 26.10 -1.53 -9.12
N ALA A 756 26.16 -1.46 -10.45
CA ALA A 756 25.73 -2.55 -11.32
C ALA A 756 26.56 -3.83 -11.15
N GLY A 757 27.74 -3.74 -10.53
CA GLY A 757 28.59 -4.89 -10.20
C GLY A 757 27.99 -5.90 -9.22
N ILE A 758 26.85 -5.59 -8.59
CA ILE A 758 26.10 -6.59 -7.79
C ILE A 758 25.45 -7.67 -8.67
N ALA A 759 25.12 -7.32 -9.92
CA ALA A 759 24.39 -8.18 -10.83
C ALA A 759 25.34 -8.98 -11.72
N GLN A 760 24.96 -10.21 -12.03
CA GLN A 760 25.68 -11.07 -12.98
C GLN A 760 25.21 -10.80 -14.41
N LYS A 761 23.96 -10.35 -14.56
CA LYS A 761 23.35 -10.04 -15.85
C LYS A 761 22.58 -8.74 -15.80
N LEU A 762 22.72 -7.95 -16.85
CA LEU A 762 21.94 -6.73 -17.04
C LEU A 762 20.87 -6.94 -18.11
N VAL A 763 19.72 -6.31 -17.90
CA VAL A 763 18.63 -6.27 -18.88
C VAL A 763 18.43 -4.82 -19.30
N ALA A 764 18.61 -4.57 -20.59
CA ALA A 764 18.27 -3.30 -21.22
C ALA A 764 16.92 -3.42 -21.92
N VAL A 765 16.18 -2.32 -22.02
CA VAL A 765 14.88 -2.35 -22.70
C VAL A 765 15.00 -2.31 -24.22
N ASN A 766 16.04 -1.69 -24.78
CA ASN A 766 16.31 -1.61 -26.22
C ASN A 766 17.79 -1.87 -26.57
N GLN A 767 18.08 -1.98 -27.86
CA GLN A 767 19.42 -2.24 -28.36
C GLN A 767 20.41 -1.06 -28.16
N LYS A 768 19.91 0.19 -28.13
CA LYS A 768 20.73 1.39 -27.90
C LYS A 768 21.29 1.38 -26.47
N ASP A 769 20.43 1.16 -25.49
CA ASP A 769 20.79 1.04 -24.07
C ASP A 769 21.72 -0.15 -23.85
N ALA A 770 21.44 -1.30 -24.47
CA ALA A 770 22.35 -2.45 -24.40
C ALA A 770 23.75 -2.15 -24.96
N THR A 771 23.83 -1.34 -26.01
CA THR A 771 25.12 -0.90 -26.58
C THR A 771 25.84 0.05 -25.64
N THR A 772 25.12 0.98 -24.99
CA THR A 772 25.68 1.87 -23.95
C THR A 772 26.26 1.06 -22.80
N LEU A 773 25.52 0.09 -22.27
CA LEU A 773 25.99 -0.78 -21.17
C LEU A 773 27.25 -1.57 -21.55
N ARG A 774 27.31 -2.11 -22.77
CA ARG A 774 28.50 -2.82 -23.27
C ARG A 774 29.72 -1.90 -23.39
N ARG A 775 29.54 -0.63 -23.76
CA ARG A 775 30.62 0.37 -23.81
C ARG A 775 31.15 0.70 -22.42
N LEU A 776 30.29 0.71 -21.40
CA LEU A 776 30.66 0.89 -19.99
C LEU A 776 31.35 -0.35 -19.37
N GLY A 777 31.51 -1.44 -20.14
CA GLY A 777 32.23 -2.64 -19.72
C GLY A 777 31.34 -3.81 -19.30
N HIS A 778 30.01 -3.68 -19.34
CA HIS A 778 29.09 -4.78 -19.03
C HIS A 778 28.89 -5.70 -20.24
N GLN A 779 29.47 -6.90 -20.22
CA GLN A 779 29.43 -7.81 -21.37
C GLN A 779 28.13 -8.64 -21.45
N ASP A 780 27.59 -9.10 -20.32
CA ASP A 780 26.35 -9.90 -20.27
C ASP A 780 25.11 -9.01 -20.16
N VAL A 781 24.63 -8.56 -21.32
CA VAL A 781 23.47 -7.67 -21.44
C VAL A 781 22.45 -8.28 -22.40
N SER A 782 21.25 -8.54 -21.90
CA SER A 782 20.08 -8.97 -22.70
C SER A 782 19.15 -7.80 -23.01
N VAL A 783 18.44 -7.88 -24.13
CA VAL A 783 17.41 -6.91 -24.51
C VAL A 783 16.04 -7.50 -24.25
N LEU A 784 15.24 -6.86 -23.39
CA LEU A 784 13.86 -7.25 -23.11
C LEU A 784 12.96 -6.01 -23.18
N GLY A 785 12.25 -5.88 -24.30
CA GLY A 785 11.30 -4.79 -24.55
C GLY A 785 9.99 -4.95 -23.77
N HIS A 786 8.86 -4.83 -24.47
CA HIS A 786 7.52 -4.94 -23.88
C HIS A 786 6.75 -6.11 -24.46
N LEU A 787 5.83 -6.65 -23.66
CA LEU A 787 4.84 -7.61 -24.14
C LEU A 787 3.66 -6.83 -24.75
N GLN A 788 3.44 -6.98 -26.05
CA GLN A 788 2.29 -6.36 -26.73
C GLN A 788 1.82 -7.24 -27.88
N SER A 789 0.51 -7.36 -28.08
CA SER A 789 -0.06 -8.18 -29.16
C SER A 789 -0.91 -7.35 -30.10
N ALA A 790 -0.63 -7.44 -31.40
CA ALA A 790 -1.44 -6.79 -32.42
C ALA A 790 -2.87 -7.36 -32.42
N HIS A 791 -3.87 -6.48 -32.32
CA HIS A 791 -5.27 -6.90 -32.31
C HIS A 791 -5.72 -7.30 -33.72
N ARG A 792 -6.35 -8.48 -33.82
CA ARG A 792 -6.81 -9.04 -35.10
C ARG A 792 -7.92 -8.22 -35.75
N PHE A 793 -8.79 -7.62 -34.93
CA PHE A 793 -9.91 -6.79 -35.37
C PHE A 793 -9.81 -5.43 -34.69
N THR A 794 -9.56 -4.39 -35.49
CA THR A 794 -9.56 -3.00 -35.00
C THR A 794 -10.32 -2.11 -35.98
N PRO A 795 -11.01 -1.06 -35.49
CA PRO A 795 -11.78 -0.17 -36.36
C PRO A 795 -10.93 0.50 -37.44
N GLY A 796 -11.53 0.75 -38.61
CA GLY A 796 -10.91 1.43 -39.74
C GLY A 796 -11.01 2.96 -39.67
N PHE A 797 -10.48 3.64 -40.70
CA PHE A 797 -10.38 5.10 -40.77
C PHE A 797 -11.71 5.85 -40.52
N THR A 798 -12.82 5.39 -41.09
CA THR A 798 -14.13 6.06 -41.03
C THR A 798 -14.87 5.81 -39.72
N GLU A 799 -14.49 4.79 -38.97
CA GLU A 799 -15.11 4.42 -37.68
C GLU A 799 -14.46 5.19 -36.50
N ARG A 800 -13.41 5.95 -36.79
CA ARG A 800 -12.60 6.69 -35.82
C ARG A 800 -12.72 8.18 -36.06
N GLN A 801 -12.62 8.99 -35.01
CA GLN A 801 -12.55 10.46 -35.07
C GLN A 801 -11.57 10.98 -34.01
N ASP A 802 -11.40 12.29 -33.81
CA ASP A 802 -10.55 12.83 -32.74
C ASP A 802 -9.05 12.40 -32.73
N ILE A 803 -8.31 13.01 -31.82
CA ILE A 803 -6.86 12.82 -31.60
C ILE A 803 -6.66 12.38 -30.14
N LEU A 804 -5.84 11.37 -29.90
CA LEU A 804 -5.63 10.78 -28.57
C LEU A 804 -4.21 10.99 -28.06
N PHE A 805 -4.10 11.33 -26.78
CA PHE A 805 -2.88 11.20 -25.98
C PHE A 805 -3.16 10.31 -24.78
N VAL A 806 -2.26 9.36 -24.52
CA VAL A 806 -2.28 8.51 -23.33
C VAL A 806 -0.99 8.70 -22.54
N GLY A 807 -1.12 9.04 -21.25
CA GLY A 807 0.03 9.19 -20.35
C GLY A 807 -0.37 9.66 -18.95
N ALA A 808 0.34 9.17 -17.94
CA ALA A 808 0.18 9.60 -16.56
C ALA A 808 1.04 10.85 -16.26
N VAL A 809 0.53 11.73 -15.40
CA VAL A 809 1.19 12.97 -14.96
C VAL A 809 1.30 12.95 -13.44
N HIS A 810 2.48 12.60 -12.93
CA HIS A 810 2.71 12.40 -11.49
C HIS A 810 3.24 13.64 -10.78
N ASP A 811 4.07 14.42 -11.47
CA ASP A 811 4.78 15.58 -10.92
C ASP A 811 4.93 16.70 -11.97
N ARG A 812 5.33 17.88 -11.47
CA ARG A 812 5.48 19.12 -12.26
C ARG A 812 6.64 19.07 -13.27
N ASP A 813 7.58 18.16 -13.09
CA ASP A 813 8.77 17.95 -13.92
C ASP A 813 8.61 16.78 -14.90
N SER A 814 7.41 16.20 -14.98
CA SER A 814 7.16 15.00 -15.79
C SER A 814 7.21 15.30 -17.30
N PRO A 815 7.75 14.37 -18.12
CA PRO A 815 7.80 14.53 -19.58
C PRO A 815 6.42 14.70 -20.19
N ASN A 816 5.39 14.02 -19.65
CA ASN A 816 4.04 14.10 -20.17
C ASN A 816 3.42 15.49 -19.94
N LEU A 817 3.61 16.11 -18.77
CA LEU A 817 3.11 17.48 -18.53
C LEU A 817 3.77 18.47 -19.47
N ASP A 818 5.09 18.42 -19.58
CA ASP A 818 5.88 19.26 -20.48
C ASP A 818 5.43 19.13 -21.94
N SER A 819 5.15 17.90 -22.38
CA SER A 819 4.66 17.60 -23.73
C SER A 819 3.25 18.14 -23.97
N LEU A 820 2.36 17.99 -22.98
CA LEU A 820 0.98 18.48 -23.05
C LEU A 820 0.93 20.02 -23.11
N ILE A 821 1.74 20.70 -22.29
CA ILE A 821 1.82 22.16 -22.29
C ILE A 821 2.31 22.66 -23.65
N TRP A 822 3.37 22.07 -24.19
CA TRP A 822 3.90 22.46 -25.50
C TRP A 822 2.91 22.19 -26.63
N PHE A 823 2.31 20.99 -26.64
CA PHE A 823 1.33 20.62 -27.65
C PHE A 823 0.10 21.55 -27.62
N ALA A 824 -0.40 21.88 -26.43
CA ALA A 824 -1.54 22.77 -26.28
C ALA A 824 -1.24 24.22 -26.70
N ASN A 825 -0.05 24.73 -26.39
CA ASN A 825 0.30 26.12 -26.65
C ASN A 825 0.80 26.38 -28.08
N GLU A 826 1.53 25.44 -28.67
CA GLU A 826 2.25 25.68 -29.92
C GLU A 826 1.73 24.84 -31.10
N VAL A 827 1.17 23.65 -30.85
CA VAL A 827 0.72 22.73 -31.91
C VAL A 827 -0.77 22.86 -32.18
N LEU A 828 -1.62 22.80 -31.14
CA LEU A 828 -3.08 22.87 -31.28
C LEU A 828 -3.58 24.11 -32.05
N PRO A 829 -3.04 25.34 -31.84
CA PRO A 829 -3.49 26.51 -32.59
C PRO A 829 -3.27 26.39 -34.12
N LEU A 830 -2.34 25.54 -34.55
CA LEU A 830 -2.06 25.30 -35.96
C LEU A 830 -3.07 24.35 -36.63
N PHE A 831 -3.98 23.74 -35.86
CA PHE A 831 -5.05 22.88 -36.41
C PHE A 831 -6.23 23.66 -36.95
N ASP A 832 -6.51 24.85 -36.43
CA ASP A 832 -7.71 25.61 -36.78
C ASP A 832 -7.89 25.91 -38.28
N PRO A 833 -6.86 26.24 -39.07
CA PRO A 833 -7.04 26.41 -40.52
C PRO A 833 -7.24 25.10 -41.29
N HIS A 834 -7.05 23.93 -40.66
CA HIS A 834 -6.95 22.65 -41.36
C HIS A 834 -7.92 21.57 -40.88
N LEU A 835 -8.40 21.60 -39.62
CA LEU A 835 -9.28 20.59 -39.05
C LEU A 835 -10.63 21.19 -38.61
N PRO A 836 -11.75 20.47 -38.85
CA PRO A 836 -13.07 20.89 -38.38
C PRO A 836 -13.10 21.19 -36.87
N PRO A 837 -13.84 22.21 -36.39
CA PRO A 837 -13.85 22.64 -34.97
C PRO A 837 -14.30 21.57 -33.96
N ASP A 838 -15.05 20.57 -34.42
CA ASP A 838 -15.56 19.45 -33.64
C ASP A 838 -14.50 18.38 -33.36
N VAL A 839 -13.38 18.35 -34.09
CA VAL A 839 -12.25 17.44 -33.80
C VAL A 839 -11.63 17.78 -32.45
N LYS A 840 -11.70 16.82 -31.52
CA LYS A 840 -11.15 16.96 -30.17
C LYS A 840 -9.78 16.30 -30.01
N PHE A 841 -8.99 16.87 -29.11
CA PHE A 841 -7.78 16.29 -28.56
C PHE A 841 -8.08 15.77 -27.16
N ARG A 842 -8.09 14.45 -26.99
CA ARG A 842 -8.42 13.79 -25.72
C ARG A 842 -7.19 13.33 -24.98
N ILE A 843 -7.16 13.63 -23.69
CA ILE A 843 -6.09 13.27 -22.76
C ILE A 843 -6.62 12.20 -21.81
N CYS A 844 -6.04 11.01 -21.88
CA CYS A 844 -6.40 9.85 -21.05
C CYS A 844 -5.21 9.43 -20.18
N GLY A 845 -5.44 9.24 -18.89
CA GLY A 845 -4.39 8.88 -17.92
C GLY A 845 -4.58 9.55 -16.56
N TYR A 846 -3.90 9.01 -15.55
CA TYR A 846 -3.88 9.60 -14.21
C TYR A 846 -3.20 10.98 -14.21
N THR A 847 -3.77 11.94 -13.51
CA THR A 847 -3.14 13.23 -13.22
C THR A 847 -3.17 13.44 -11.71
N ASN A 848 -2.01 13.72 -11.13
CA ASN A 848 -1.92 14.09 -9.71
C ASN A 848 -2.79 15.35 -9.45
N PRO A 849 -3.69 15.33 -8.44
CA PRO A 849 -4.53 16.47 -8.09
C PRO A 849 -3.79 17.80 -7.88
N ASP A 850 -2.51 17.76 -7.49
CA ASP A 850 -1.65 18.94 -7.28
C ASP A 850 -1.18 19.63 -8.60
N ILE A 851 -1.55 19.07 -9.75
CA ILE A 851 -1.15 19.56 -11.08
C ILE A 851 -2.28 20.38 -11.71
N ASP A 852 -2.01 21.67 -11.92
CA ASP A 852 -2.95 22.58 -12.57
C ASP A 852 -2.96 22.38 -14.11
N LEU A 853 -4.05 21.79 -14.61
CA LEU A 853 -4.32 21.65 -16.05
C LEU A 853 -5.10 22.82 -16.67
N LYS A 854 -5.47 23.87 -15.92
CA LYS A 854 -6.31 24.99 -16.42
C LYS A 854 -5.76 25.62 -17.70
N LYS A 855 -4.43 25.77 -17.80
CA LYS A 855 -3.78 26.32 -19.00
C LYS A 855 -3.97 25.44 -20.24
N ILE A 856 -3.96 24.12 -20.07
CA ILE A 856 -4.18 23.15 -21.16
C ILE A 856 -5.67 23.12 -21.54
N LEU A 857 -6.56 23.15 -20.53
CA LEU A 857 -8.01 23.14 -20.70
C LEU A 857 -8.58 24.43 -21.33
N ALA A 858 -7.79 25.51 -21.40
CA ALA A 858 -8.22 26.77 -22.01
C ALA A 858 -8.49 26.66 -23.52
N HIS A 859 -7.91 25.67 -24.20
CA HIS A 859 -8.08 25.49 -25.64
C HIS A 859 -9.38 24.70 -25.95
N PRO A 860 -10.28 25.18 -26.83
CA PRO A 860 -11.64 24.62 -27.02
C PRO A 860 -11.67 23.19 -27.62
N ARG A 861 -10.55 22.71 -28.16
CA ARG A 861 -10.39 21.35 -28.68
C ARG A 861 -9.99 20.33 -27.61
N VAL A 862 -9.58 20.75 -26.42
CA VAL A 862 -9.04 19.86 -25.40
C VAL A 862 -10.16 19.24 -24.57
N ASP A 863 -10.09 17.93 -24.36
CA ASP A 863 -10.96 17.18 -23.46
C ASP A 863 -10.09 16.28 -22.56
N VAL A 864 -10.30 16.33 -21.24
CA VAL A 864 -9.54 15.54 -20.27
C VAL A 864 -10.46 14.48 -19.70
N VAL A 865 -10.15 13.23 -20.04
CA VAL A 865 -10.89 12.04 -19.58
C VAL A 865 -10.45 11.64 -18.18
N GLY A 866 -9.15 11.76 -17.88
CA GLY A 866 -8.55 11.30 -16.64
C GLY A 866 -8.30 9.78 -16.63
N ARG A 867 -8.26 9.19 -15.43
CA ARG A 867 -8.04 7.75 -15.23
C ARG A 867 -9.27 6.97 -15.69
N VAL A 868 -9.05 5.90 -16.44
CA VAL A 868 -10.07 4.93 -16.86
C VAL A 868 -9.61 3.52 -16.53
N GLU A 869 -10.56 2.61 -16.31
CA GLU A 869 -10.26 1.18 -16.05
C GLU A 869 -9.81 0.46 -17.32
N ASP A 870 -10.36 0.82 -18.48
CA ASP A 870 -10.00 0.28 -19.79
C ASP A 870 -9.80 1.40 -20.81
N VAL A 871 -8.60 1.44 -21.40
CA VAL A 871 -8.20 2.40 -22.43
C VAL A 871 -8.60 1.95 -23.85
N THR A 872 -8.97 0.68 -24.03
CA THR A 872 -9.35 0.08 -25.32
C THR A 872 -10.45 0.86 -26.06
N PRO A 873 -11.52 1.34 -25.41
CA PRO A 873 -12.57 2.12 -26.09
C PRO A 873 -12.01 3.42 -26.70
N TYR A 874 -11.07 4.07 -26.02
CA TYR A 874 -10.41 5.29 -26.50
C TYR A 874 -9.50 4.94 -27.67
N TYR A 875 -8.66 3.92 -27.55
CA TYR A 875 -7.86 3.47 -28.67
C TYR A 875 -8.69 3.10 -29.89
N ASN A 876 -9.88 2.50 -29.72
CA ASN A 876 -10.75 2.12 -30.83
C ASN A 876 -11.50 3.29 -31.47
N ALA A 877 -11.83 4.33 -30.70
CA ALA A 877 -12.59 5.48 -31.18
C ALA A 877 -11.72 6.55 -31.87
N HIS A 878 -10.42 6.62 -31.56
CA HIS A 878 -9.58 7.74 -31.99
C HIS A 878 -8.87 7.52 -33.34
N ARG A 879 -8.73 8.58 -34.16
CA ARG A 879 -8.18 8.48 -35.53
C ARG A 879 -6.66 8.61 -35.58
N VAL A 880 -6.09 9.47 -34.73
CA VAL A 880 -4.64 9.71 -34.67
C VAL A 880 -4.19 9.67 -33.21
N PHE A 881 -3.09 8.97 -32.96
CA PHE A 881 -2.40 8.98 -31.66
C PHE A 881 -1.24 9.98 -31.72
N VAL A 882 -1.05 10.80 -30.69
CA VAL A 882 0.07 11.74 -30.62
C VAL A 882 0.97 11.45 -29.42
N ALA A 883 2.27 11.50 -29.66
CA ALA A 883 3.31 11.35 -28.65
C ALA A 883 4.37 12.47 -28.79
N PRO A 884 4.05 13.71 -28.37
CA PRO A 884 4.90 14.90 -28.56
C PRO A 884 6.03 15.01 -27.53
N THR A 885 6.65 13.88 -27.15
CA THR A 885 7.59 13.84 -26.03
C THR A 885 8.91 14.54 -26.34
N ARG A 886 9.26 15.55 -25.52
CA ARG A 886 10.46 16.38 -25.75
C ARG A 886 11.73 15.87 -25.06
N PHE A 887 11.57 15.06 -24.01
CA PHE A 887 12.68 14.33 -23.36
C PHE A 887 12.16 12.99 -22.84
N ALA A 888 12.92 11.92 -23.02
CA ALA A 888 12.48 10.57 -22.65
C ALA A 888 13.65 9.64 -22.34
N GLY A 889 13.37 8.58 -21.57
CA GLY A 889 14.25 7.43 -21.39
C GLY A 889 13.47 6.12 -21.57
N GLY A 890 14.16 5.03 -21.87
CA GLY A 890 13.56 3.71 -22.06
C GLY A 890 12.86 3.53 -23.43
N ILE A 891 11.90 2.60 -23.50
CA ILE A 891 11.05 2.38 -24.68
C ILE A 891 9.65 2.98 -24.42
N PRO A 892 9.03 3.68 -25.39
CA PRO A 892 7.69 4.22 -25.21
C PRO A 892 6.61 3.13 -25.39
N TYR A 893 6.19 2.51 -24.29
CA TYR A 893 5.10 1.51 -24.26
C TYR A 893 3.83 1.98 -25.00
N LYS A 894 3.43 3.25 -24.80
CA LYS A 894 2.24 3.85 -25.42
C LYS A 894 2.24 3.82 -26.95
N LEU A 895 3.41 3.81 -27.60
CA LEU A 895 3.50 3.68 -29.06
C LEU A 895 3.15 2.24 -29.49
N HIS A 896 3.69 1.23 -28.81
CA HIS A 896 3.36 -0.16 -29.09
C HIS A 896 1.87 -0.44 -28.82
N GLU A 897 1.33 0.11 -27.73
CA GLU A 897 -0.08 -0.02 -27.38
C GLU A 897 -0.98 0.60 -28.46
N ALA A 898 -0.73 1.86 -28.84
CA ALA A 898 -1.42 2.53 -29.94
C ALA A 898 -1.35 1.73 -31.26
N ALA A 899 -0.16 1.31 -31.66
CA ALA A 899 0.07 0.53 -32.86
C ALA A 899 -0.67 -0.83 -32.83
N ALA A 900 -0.71 -1.49 -31.68
CA ALA A 900 -1.41 -2.76 -31.51
C ALA A 900 -2.93 -2.63 -31.71
N HIS A 901 -3.51 -1.50 -31.29
CA HIS A 901 -4.90 -1.14 -31.56
C HIS A 901 -5.12 -0.57 -32.97
N GLY A 902 -4.06 -0.48 -33.78
CA GLY A 902 -4.11 -0.02 -35.16
C GLY A 902 -4.52 1.45 -35.29
N ILE A 903 -4.12 2.30 -34.34
CA ILE A 903 -4.23 3.76 -34.45
C ILE A 903 -2.90 4.36 -34.92
N PRO A 904 -2.85 5.00 -36.11
CA PRO A 904 -1.66 5.66 -36.62
C PRO A 904 -1.09 6.75 -35.73
N ILE A 905 0.25 6.76 -35.62
CA ILE A 905 0.99 7.54 -34.65
C ILE A 905 1.70 8.73 -35.31
N VAL A 906 1.64 9.88 -34.62
CA VAL A 906 2.57 10.99 -34.79
C VAL A 906 3.43 11.15 -33.53
N ALA A 907 4.75 11.09 -33.67
CA ALA A 907 5.68 11.12 -32.54
C ALA A 907 6.84 12.11 -32.75
N SER A 908 7.54 12.46 -31.68
CA SER A 908 8.83 13.17 -31.79
C SER A 908 9.92 12.23 -32.33
N ASP A 909 10.93 12.80 -32.97
CA ASP A 909 12.14 12.11 -33.42
C ASP A 909 12.82 11.29 -32.31
N ILE A 910 12.84 11.78 -31.08
CA ILE A 910 13.34 11.05 -29.90
C ILE A 910 12.62 9.70 -29.73
N LEU A 911 11.28 9.69 -29.81
CA LEU A 911 10.52 8.46 -29.66
C LEU A 911 10.67 7.55 -30.88
N CYS A 912 10.77 8.12 -32.08
CA CYS A 912 11.04 7.35 -33.32
C CYS A 912 12.35 6.56 -33.20
N GLU A 913 13.41 7.21 -32.70
CA GLU A 913 14.69 6.55 -32.43
C GLU A 913 14.58 5.46 -31.36
N GLN A 914 13.84 5.71 -30.27
CA GLN A 914 13.69 4.75 -29.18
C GLN A 914 12.96 3.47 -29.58
N VAL A 915 11.92 3.57 -30.43
CA VAL A 915 11.26 2.38 -31.00
C VAL A 915 12.00 1.80 -32.20
N GLY A 916 12.90 2.56 -32.81
CA GLY A 916 13.63 2.14 -34.01
C GLY A 916 12.76 2.07 -35.27
N TRP A 917 11.71 2.89 -35.35
CA TRP A 917 10.74 2.94 -36.45
C TRP A 917 11.03 4.12 -37.38
N GLN A 918 10.81 3.94 -38.67
CA GLN A 918 11.16 4.95 -39.68
C GLN A 918 10.01 5.93 -39.92
N SER A 919 10.28 7.24 -39.75
CA SER A 919 9.33 8.31 -40.09
C SER A 919 8.99 8.31 -41.59
N GLY A 920 7.70 8.40 -41.91
CA GLY A 920 7.14 8.34 -43.28
C GLY A 920 6.82 6.92 -43.78
N GLU A 921 7.33 5.89 -43.09
CA GLU A 921 7.09 4.49 -43.41
C GLU A 921 6.29 3.78 -42.32
N ASP A 922 6.83 3.74 -41.10
CA ASP A 922 6.25 3.03 -39.97
C ASP A 922 5.37 3.94 -39.11
N LEU A 923 5.73 5.21 -38.95
CA LEU A 923 4.95 6.25 -38.26
C LEU A 923 5.21 7.62 -38.90
N LEU A 924 4.59 8.70 -38.45
CA LEU A 924 5.04 10.05 -38.80
C LEU A 924 5.82 10.68 -37.64
N GLY A 925 7.04 11.10 -37.92
CA GLY A 925 7.94 11.75 -36.96
C GLY A 925 8.15 13.23 -37.28
N ALA A 926 8.26 14.05 -36.24
CA ALA A 926 8.67 15.45 -36.35
C ALA A 926 9.84 15.76 -35.39
N ALA A 927 10.70 16.70 -35.79
CA ALA A 927 11.83 17.12 -34.96
C ALA A 927 11.33 17.68 -33.62
N THR A 928 11.98 17.30 -32.52
CA THR A 928 11.60 17.76 -31.18
C THR A 928 11.53 19.28 -31.10
N GLY A 929 10.40 19.82 -30.62
CA GLY A 929 10.16 21.25 -30.50
C GLY A 929 9.69 21.95 -31.79
N ASN A 930 9.61 21.26 -32.94
CA ASN A 930 9.10 21.86 -34.18
C ASN A 930 7.57 21.72 -34.29
N ALA A 931 6.84 22.73 -33.81
CA ALA A 931 5.38 22.69 -33.75
C ALA A 931 4.71 22.61 -35.13
N ALA A 932 5.24 23.34 -36.12
CA ALA A 932 4.67 23.36 -37.47
C ALA A 932 4.81 22.01 -38.17
N ALA A 933 5.97 21.35 -38.07
CA ALA A 933 6.18 20.01 -38.63
C ALA A 933 5.29 18.97 -37.93
N PHE A 934 5.18 19.04 -36.59
CA PHE A 934 4.33 18.13 -35.84
C PHE A 934 2.86 18.30 -36.23
N ALA A 935 2.38 19.56 -36.34
CA ALA A 935 1.01 19.84 -36.73
C ALA A 935 0.70 19.35 -38.14
N HIS A 936 1.61 19.57 -39.08
CA HIS A 936 1.49 19.09 -40.46
C HIS A 936 1.38 17.57 -40.54
N ALA A 937 2.17 16.84 -39.75
CA ALA A 937 2.10 15.38 -39.68
C ALA A 937 0.74 14.89 -39.16
N VAL A 938 0.20 15.51 -38.09
CA VAL A 938 -1.12 15.17 -37.56
C VAL A 938 -2.22 15.43 -38.59
N VAL A 939 -2.23 16.60 -39.22
CA VAL A 939 -3.23 16.97 -40.24
C VAL A 939 -3.18 16.02 -41.43
N SER A 940 -1.97 15.71 -41.93
CA SER A 940 -1.79 14.80 -43.07
C SER A 940 -2.36 13.42 -42.78
N LEU A 941 -2.06 12.86 -41.60
CA LEU A 941 -2.55 11.55 -41.18
C LEU A 941 -4.07 11.54 -40.95
N TYR A 942 -4.63 12.66 -40.49
CA TYR A 942 -6.05 12.81 -40.22
C TYR A 942 -6.90 12.90 -41.51
N GLN A 943 -6.33 13.45 -42.59
CA GLN A 943 -7.05 13.72 -43.85
C GLN A 943 -6.76 12.69 -44.96
N ASP A 944 -5.54 12.15 -45.03
CA ASP A 944 -5.15 11.20 -46.08
C ASP A 944 -5.37 9.74 -45.63
N ARG A 945 -6.47 9.16 -46.11
CA ARG A 945 -6.83 7.76 -45.85
C ARG A 945 -5.78 6.76 -46.35
N THR A 946 -5.10 7.05 -47.46
CA THR A 946 -4.09 6.14 -48.04
C THR A 946 -2.84 6.11 -47.17
N LEU A 947 -2.37 7.30 -46.76
CA LEU A 947 -1.28 7.44 -45.81
C LEU A 947 -1.61 6.76 -44.49
N TRP A 948 -2.80 7.01 -43.94
CA TRP A 948 -3.28 6.39 -42.70
C TRP A 948 -3.25 4.86 -42.77
N GLN A 949 -3.73 4.28 -43.88
CA GLN A 949 -3.72 2.82 -44.07
C GLN A 949 -2.32 2.25 -44.23
N LYS A 950 -1.40 2.96 -44.88
CA LYS A 950 0.01 2.57 -45.01
C LYS A 950 0.66 2.50 -43.64
N ILE A 951 0.58 3.59 -42.87
CA ILE A 951 1.15 3.70 -41.52
C ILE A 951 0.60 2.60 -40.62
N ARG A 952 -0.75 2.51 -40.48
CA ARG A 952 -1.39 1.46 -39.65
C ARG A 952 -0.90 0.04 -39.97
N ARG A 953 -0.80 -0.31 -41.26
CA ARG A 953 -0.37 -1.65 -41.67
C ARG A 953 1.06 -1.93 -41.24
N ASN A 954 1.94 -0.94 -41.38
CA ASN A 954 3.34 -1.08 -41.03
C ASN A 954 3.52 -1.14 -39.50
N GLU A 955 2.86 -0.29 -38.73
CA GLU A 955 2.84 -0.32 -37.25
C GLU A 955 2.38 -1.68 -36.71
N LEU A 956 1.25 -2.20 -37.20
CA LEU A 956 0.74 -3.52 -36.80
C LEU A 956 1.74 -4.63 -37.11
N ARG A 957 2.46 -4.53 -38.24
CA ARG A 957 3.51 -5.48 -38.61
C ARG A 957 4.72 -5.37 -37.68
N ARG A 958 5.14 -4.15 -37.31
CA ARG A 958 6.24 -3.93 -36.35
C ARG A 958 5.91 -4.59 -35.02
N VAL A 959 4.74 -4.29 -34.43
CA VAL A 959 4.31 -4.90 -33.16
C VAL A 959 4.22 -6.43 -33.26
N ALA A 960 3.64 -6.97 -34.34
CA ALA A 960 3.51 -8.42 -34.50
C ALA A 960 4.86 -9.16 -34.58
N VAL A 961 5.91 -8.51 -35.08
CA VAL A 961 7.25 -9.08 -35.22
C VAL A 961 8.12 -8.82 -33.98
N GLU A 962 8.08 -7.60 -33.44
CA GLU A 962 8.99 -7.15 -32.39
C GLU A 962 8.49 -7.51 -30.98
N ASN A 963 7.19 -7.68 -30.79
CA ASN A 963 6.56 -7.94 -29.48
C ASN A 963 5.92 -9.33 -29.38
N GLU A 964 6.35 -10.29 -30.22
CA GLU A 964 5.82 -11.67 -30.23
C GLU A 964 5.85 -12.28 -28.80
N PRO A 965 4.69 -12.68 -28.23
CA PRO A 965 4.64 -13.20 -26.86
C PRO A 965 5.56 -14.40 -26.61
N ALA A 966 5.68 -15.30 -27.60
CA ALA A 966 6.54 -16.46 -27.48
C ALA A 966 8.04 -16.09 -27.44
N ALA A 967 8.46 -15.08 -28.22
CA ALA A 967 9.83 -14.56 -28.16
C ALA A 967 10.10 -13.86 -26.82
N TYR A 968 9.14 -13.07 -26.33
CA TYR A 968 9.24 -12.40 -25.03
C TYR A 968 9.48 -13.40 -23.88
N VAL A 969 8.69 -14.47 -23.83
CA VAL A 969 8.83 -15.54 -22.82
C VAL A 969 10.18 -16.27 -22.93
N ARG A 970 10.62 -16.61 -24.16
CA ARG A 970 11.94 -17.24 -24.39
C ARG A 970 13.10 -16.35 -23.92
N THR A 971 12.99 -15.05 -24.13
CA THR A 971 14.00 -14.08 -23.67
C THR A 971 14.05 -14.03 -22.14
N ILE A 972 12.90 -13.99 -21.46
CA ILE A 972 12.86 -14.05 -19.99
C ILE A 972 13.50 -15.34 -19.48
N GLN A 973 13.18 -16.49 -20.08
CA GLN A 973 13.81 -17.78 -19.71
C GLN A 973 15.34 -17.71 -19.84
N THR A 974 15.85 -17.16 -20.95
CA THR A 974 17.28 -16.97 -21.17
C THR A 974 17.92 -16.01 -20.15
N ILE A 975 17.18 -15.01 -19.69
CA ILE A 975 17.64 -14.09 -18.63
C ILE A 975 17.68 -14.82 -17.28
N LEU A 976 16.73 -15.72 -17.00
CA LEU A 976 16.69 -16.47 -15.75
C LEU A 976 17.78 -17.55 -15.67
N ASP A 977 18.32 -18.04 -16.79
CA ASP A 977 19.38 -19.07 -16.84
C ASP A 977 20.80 -18.55 -16.57
N VAL A 978 20.92 -17.51 -15.74
CA VAL A 978 22.20 -16.98 -15.28
C VAL A 978 22.86 -17.96 -14.31
N PRO A 979 24.16 -18.26 -14.47
CA PRO A 979 24.88 -19.09 -13.51
C PRO A 979 25.09 -18.35 -12.19
N ALA A 980 24.96 -19.10 -11.08
CA ALA A 980 25.19 -18.58 -9.73
C ALA A 980 26.61 -18.00 -9.59
N ARG A 981 26.73 -16.92 -8.80
CA ARG A 981 28.03 -16.28 -8.53
C ARG A 981 28.93 -17.22 -7.73
N ASN A 982 30.19 -17.37 -8.13
CA ASN A 982 31.15 -18.19 -7.40
C ASN A 982 31.48 -17.52 -6.05
N PRO A 983 31.31 -18.20 -4.88
CA PRO A 983 31.42 -17.59 -3.55
C PRO A 983 32.78 -16.96 -3.23
N GLU A 984 33.85 -17.30 -3.96
CA GLU A 984 35.19 -16.73 -3.79
C GLU A 984 35.30 -15.24 -4.16
N TYR A 985 34.29 -14.65 -4.82
CA TYR A 985 34.27 -13.23 -5.23
C TYR A 985 33.46 -12.32 -4.30
N LEU A 986 33.07 -12.79 -3.12
CA LEU A 986 32.32 -12.04 -2.11
C LEU A 986 33.20 -11.50 -0.96
N CYS A 987 34.53 -11.64 -1.06
CA CYS A 987 35.49 -11.07 -0.11
C CYS A 987 36.12 -9.77 -0.63
#